data_AF-A0A0Q8VHS6-F1
#
_entry.id   AF-A0A0Q8VHS6-F1
#
_cell.length_a   1.000
_cell.length_b   1.000
_cell.length_c   1.000
_cell.angle_alpha   90.00
_cell.angle_beta   90.00
_cell.angle_gamma   90.00
#
_symmetry.space_group_name_H-M   'P 1'
#
loop_
_entity.id
_entity.type
_entity.pdbx_description
1 polymer ?
#
loop_
_entity_poly.entity_id
_entity_poly.type
_entity_poly.pdbx_seq_one_letter_code
_entity_poly.pdbx_strand_id
1 'polypeptide(L)'
;MDWARVRRQFLGDLFGDEEGSTTAAVVASIRRVVLRSMGLWQLVMVPTVLIEPLSPAGHTTLLVIHLGLLAISFVAAADRLPSWVVVVLAYVAFVADWAWVTSLDQPLLLAACWLANLAAALPSFAMRGRAALLLPLAVAVVVPTAMVLTWPDSGSVLPTSVATTGLAILVGTRIGYLVLLDFARRADEERALAETQEHAVEVRQAASRRAAEDARVLHDTVINTLGALANGGAGVADLKSVRARCARDVATVEALTGDARLPMDGNGIRSGLHVDGIRVAHRGVPDEELARREALLPPEVLQALARATTELVRNAAKHSGADEVVVDVAVRDGGLVVTVSDDGVGFDGHVPTGRGLAESVLGRFRGTDVEVSLVTAPGEGTRATLVWTGRAVPDGPGVVPDREDALQAVVDGLQRRASGLFAVGVVVIGVWLAVTNHRGRPTEEYPMVAIVALVCAIAWQTNGPGRVRAVLLPVVLAVGASLAFVLSAAAVDFGRHDIVLWQAICPTGPLLVLLGDRRWRKSAGWTGASVLATVLAVAAVTARSDTSAAASVLVAGTACLGLAIGWAGFQRLVTTVGRQVVTDQEAAARLRTEADARDAASRARRRWAAAGLGESVAILDRVARAEADPRDEQLQRACAEEETYLRQLTQLNPDLVRMGEWFARGLADARTAQTRLAVRSGGVDVDAAVAPALGELLLTAVAAVPAGEQLTSTLFPGPDALRFTLVGPGPRLSSALQGWHLPDGVELSVRNLGPQDLVEVVVPSSEGDRS
;
A
#
# COMPACT_ATOMS: atom_id res chain seq x y z
N MET A 1 -4.35 19.40 -21.98
CA MET A 1 -5.21 19.86 -20.87
C MET A 1 -6.64 19.88 -21.41
N ASP A 2 -7.54 19.06 -20.86
CA ASP A 2 -8.93 18.91 -21.36
C ASP A 2 -9.85 19.94 -20.68
N TRP A 3 -10.10 21.06 -21.36
CA TRP A 3 -10.86 22.18 -20.82
C TRP A 3 -12.34 21.87 -20.56
N ALA A 4 -12.93 20.92 -21.28
CA ALA A 4 -14.33 20.50 -21.08
C ALA A 4 -14.51 19.74 -19.76
N ARG A 5 -13.46 19.05 -19.31
CA ARG A 5 -13.41 18.33 -18.02
C ARG A 5 -13.13 19.28 -16.86
N VAL A 6 -12.18 20.20 -17.01
CA VAL A 6 -11.90 21.26 -16.01
C VAL A 6 -13.16 22.08 -15.73
N ARG A 7 -13.95 22.38 -16.77
CA ARG A 7 -15.25 23.07 -16.63
C ARG A 7 -16.28 22.27 -15.83
N ARG A 8 -16.39 20.95 -16.04
CA ARG A 8 -17.30 20.09 -15.26
C ARG A 8 -16.87 19.99 -13.80
N GLN A 9 -15.55 19.90 -13.55
CA GLN A 9 -14.96 19.87 -12.21
C GLN A 9 -15.22 21.17 -11.44
N PHE A 10 -15.04 22.33 -12.09
CA PHE A 10 -15.34 23.63 -11.50
C PHE A 10 -16.81 23.73 -11.04
N LEU A 11 -17.73 23.15 -11.81
CA LEU A 11 -19.14 23.10 -11.43
C LEU A 11 -19.37 22.14 -10.25
N GLY A 12 -18.83 20.91 -10.27
CA GLY A 12 -19.00 19.95 -9.16
C GLY A 12 -18.47 20.46 -7.81
N ASP A 13 -17.31 21.12 -7.80
CA ASP A 13 -16.70 21.71 -6.60
C ASP A 13 -17.50 22.92 -6.04
N LEU A 14 -18.23 23.61 -6.91
CA LEU A 14 -19.18 24.67 -6.54
C LEU A 14 -20.46 24.13 -5.89
N PHE A 15 -20.82 22.88 -6.17
CA PHE A 15 -22.06 22.22 -5.75
C PHE A 15 -21.88 21.10 -4.70
N GLY A 16 -20.64 20.75 -4.33
CA GLY A 16 -20.33 19.98 -3.14
C GLY A 16 -20.34 18.46 -3.30
N ASP A 17 -19.76 17.92 -4.37
CA ASP A 17 -19.55 16.47 -4.50
C ASP A 17 -18.64 15.93 -3.38
N GLU A 18 -18.94 14.71 -2.89
CA GLU A 18 -18.16 14.04 -1.84
C GLU A 18 -16.72 13.76 -2.31
N GLU A 19 -15.74 14.27 -1.56
CA GLU A 19 -14.32 14.05 -1.80
C GLU A 19 -13.88 12.70 -1.23
N GLY A 20 -13.09 11.92 -1.98
CA GLY A 20 -12.40 10.75 -1.45
C GLY A 20 -11.46 11.11 -0.28
N SER A 21 -11.19 10.13 0.61
CA SER A 21 -10.42 10.33 1.85
C SER A 21 -9.04 10.97 1.64
N THR A 22 -8.33 10.59 0.57
CA THR A 22 -7.03 11.14 0.17
C THR A 22 -7.12 12.62 -0.19
N THR A 23 -8.13 12.98 -0.99
CA THR A 23 -8.36 14.36 -1.41
C THR A 23 -8.67 15.25 -0.20
N ALA A 24 -9.52 14.77 0.71
CA ALA A 24 -9.87 15.50 1.93
C ALA A 24 -8.65 15.77 2.83
N ALA A 25 -7.74 14.80 2.98
CA ALA A 25 -6.52 14.96 3.77
C ALA A 25 -5.55 16.00 3.19
N VAL A 26 -5.35 15.98 1.86
CA VAL A 26 -4.52 16.97 1.15
C VAL A 26 -5.10 18.38 1.32
N VAL A 27 -6.40 18.55 1.07
CA VAL A 27 -7.10 19.84 1.21
C VAL A 27 -6.99 20.39 2.64
N ALA A 28 -7.24 19.55 3.65
CA ALA A 28 -7.14 19.94 5.05
C ALA A 28 -5.72 20.37 5.44
N SER A 29 -4.69 19.71 4.89
CA SER A 29 -3.31 20.07 5.18
C SER A 29 -2.88 21.36 4.49
N ILE A 30 -3.25 21.57 3.22
CA ILE A 30 -3.01 22.84 2.51
C ILE A 30 -3.68 23.99 3.28
N ARG A 31 -4.95 23.85 3.66
CA ARG A 31 -5.68 24.84 4.48
C ARG A 31 -4.88 25.27 5.71
N ARG A 32 -4.38 24.30 6.49
CA ARG A 32 -3.61 24.57 7.71
C ARG A 32 -2.29 25.31 7.43
N VAL A 33 -1.60 24.96 6.34
CA VAL A 33 -0.36 25.65 5.94
C VAL A 33 -0.62 27.11 5.56
N VAL A 34 -1.65 27.39 4.77
CA VAL A 34 -1.95 28.76 4.34
C VAL A 34 -2.40 29.62 5.55
N LEU A 35 -3.22 29.07 6.45
CA LEU A 35 -3.63 29.76 7.69
C LEU A 35 -2.44 30.04 8.62
N ARG A 36 -1.51 29.10 8.79
CA ARG A 36 -0.28 29.33 9.55
C ARG A 36 0.59 30.39 8.90
N SER A 37 0.66 30.42 7.57
CA SER A 37 1.40 31.45 6.83
C SER A 37 0.83 32.85 7.09
N MET A 38 -0.49 32.97 7.17
CA MET A 38 -1.19 34.22 7.55
C MET A 38 -0.80 34.69 8.95
N GLY A 39 -0.75 33.77 9.92
CA GLY A 39 -0.27 34.05 11.27
C GLY A 39 1.21 34.44 11.30
N LEU A 40 2.07 33.70 10.60
CA LEU A 40 3.51 33.98 10.54
C LEU A 40 3.82 35.34 9.89
N TRP A 41 3.01 35.81 8.93
CA TRP A 41 3.18 37.15 8.36
C TRP A 41 3.00 38.28 9.38
N GLN A 42 2.29 38.03 10.49
CA GLN A 42 2.16 39.03 11.55
C GLN A 42 3.49 39.32 12.27
N LEU A 43 4.49 38.43 12.14
CA LEU A 43 5.86 38.68 12.60
C LEU A 43 6.58 39.74 11.76
N VAL A 44 6.07 40.05 10.56
CA VAL A 44 6.51 41.20 9.75
C VAL A 44 5.69 42.43 10.12
N MET A 45 4.37 42.29 10.24
CA MET A 45 3.45 43.40 10.53
C MET A 45 3.76 44.08 11.87
N VAL A 46 3.97 43.31 12.94
CA VAL A 46 4.17 43.89 14.29
C VAL A 46 5.43 44.77 14.36
N PRO A 47 6.63 44.33 13.91
CA PRO A 47 7.79 45.21 13.82
C PRO A 47 7.58 46.42 12.93
N THR A 48 6.90 46.29 11.77
CA THR A 48 6.63 47.46 10.90
C THR A 48 5.72 48.48 11.57
N VAL A 49 4.72 48.05 12.34
CA VAL A 49 3.87 48.96 13.13
C VAL A 49 4.69 49.69 14.22
N LEU A 50 5.66 49.02 14.84
CA LEU A 50 6.47 49.59 15.93
C LEU A 50 7.47 50.65 15.48
N ILE A 51 7.92 50.61 14.22
CA ILE A 51 8.90 51.56 13.68
C ILE A 51 8.25 52.74 12.94
N GLU A 52 6.94 52.66 12.69
CA GLU A 52 6.19 53.67 11.94
C GLU A 52 5.87 54.88 12.83
N PRO A 53 5.97 56.13 12.34
CA PRO A 53 5.72 57.33 13.14
C PRO A 53 4.20 57.57 13.33
N LEU A 54 3.54 56.68 14.06
CA LEU A 54 2.11 56.72 14.35
C LEU A 54 1.81 57.44 15.68
N SER A 55 0.56 57.87 15.87
CA SER A 55 0.09 58.30 17.19
C SER A 55 0.11 57.14 18.21
N PRO A 56 0.17 57.39 19.54
CA PRO A 56 0.10 56.32 20.53
C PRO A 56 -1.18 55.47 20.43
N ALA A 57 -2.30 56.11 20.07
CA ALA A 57 -3.55 55.41 19.79
C ALA A 57 -3.44 54.52 18.56
N GLY A 58 -2.85 55.02 17.47
CA GLY A 58 -2.61 54.25 16.24
C GLY A 58 -1.76 53.00 16.48
N HIS A 59 -0.64 53.13 17.20
CA HIS A 59 0.19 51.99 17.60
C HIS A 59 -0.62 50.94 18.38
N THR A 60 -1.37 51.37 19.39
CA THR A 60 -2.15 50.45 20.23
C THR A 60 -3.22 49.73 19.42
N THR A 61 -3.95 50.45 18.56
CA THR A 61 -5.00 49.89 17.71
C THR A 61 -4.44 48.88 16.72
N LEU A 62 -3.41 49.23 15.95
CA LEU A 62 -2.84 48.32 14.95
C LEU A 62 -2.17 47.10 15.58
N LEU A 63 -1.46 47.26 16.71
CA LEU A 63 -0.88 46.12 17.44
C LEU A 63 -1.97 45.15 17.91
N VAL A 64 -3.08 45.64 18.47
CA VAL A 64 -4.20 44.79 18.89
C VAL A 64 -4.80 44.04 17.70
N ILE A 65 -4.97 44.72 16.55
CA ILE A 65 -5.50 44.10 15.32
C ILE A 65 -4.56 42.98 14.84
N HIS A 66 -3.26 43.23 14.69
CA HIS A 66 -2.32 42.24 14.16
C HIS A 66 -2.04 41.09 15.13
N LEU A 67 -1.94 41.36 16.44
CA LEU A 67 -1.81 40.30 17.44
C LEU A 67 -3.09 39.45 17.55
N GLY A 68 -4.26 40.08 17.39
CA GLY A 68 -5.53 39.37 17.26
C GLY A 68 -5.57 38.48 16.02
N LEU A 69 -5.18 39.01 14.86
CA LEU A 69 -5.13 38.25 13.60
C LEU A 69 -4.12 37.08 13.68
N LEU A 70 -2.99 37.26 14.36
CA LEU A 70 -2.03 36.19 14.66
C LEU A 70 -2.71 35.06 15.43
N ALA A 71 -3.33 35.38 16.57
CA ALA A 71 -3.99 34.39 17.42
C ALA A 71 -5.13 33.68 16.68
N ILE A 72 -6.00 34.42 15.99
CA ILE A 72 -7.14 33.88 15.25
C ILE A 72 -6.68 32.98 14.10
N SER A 73 -5.59 33.32 13.41
CA SER A 73 -5.03 32.49 12.34
C SER A 73 -4.57 31.12 12.85
N PHE A 74 -3.92 31.06 14.03
CA PHE A 74 -3.51 29.79 14.64
C PHE A 74 -4.69 28.99 15.21
N VAL A 75 -5.70 29.65 15.78
CA VAL A 75 -6.94 28.98 16.24
C VAL A 75 -7.72 28.40 15.05
N ALA A 76 -7.82 29.13 13.94
CA ALA A 76 -8.42 28.64 12.71
C ALA A 76 -7.61 27.49 12.09
N ALA A 77 -6.27 27.54 12.15
CA ALA A 77 -5.40 26.44 11.71
C ALA A 77 -5.52 25.17 12.58
N ALA A 78 -6.07 25.30 13.78
CA ALA A 78 -6.45 24.17 14.66
C ALA A 78 -7.91 23.73 14.45
N ASP A 79 -8.56 24.20 13.38
CA ASP A 79 -9.94 23.87 13.01
C ASP A 79 -11.00 24.27 14.04
N ARG A 80 -10.69 25.24 14.91
CA ARG A 80 -11.61 25.76 15.94
C ARG A 80 -12.38 27.01 15.53
N LEU A 81 -11.99 27.63 14.42
CA LEU A 81 -12.65 28.80 13.84
C LEU A 81 -12.77 28.66 12.32
N PRO A 82 -13.86 29.13 11.72
CA PRO A 82 -14.05 29.04 10.27
C PRO A 82 -13.08 29.97 9.54
N SER A 83 -12.47 29.48 8.46
CA SER A 83 -11.37 30.17 7.76
C SER A 83 -11.77 31.49 7.10
N TRP A 84 -13.06 31.69 6.78
CA TRP A 84 -13.53 32.95 6.20
C TRP A 84 -13.37 34.14 7.16
N VAL A 85 -13.38 33.90 8.49
CA VAL A 85 -13.15 34.94 9.51
C VAL A 85 -11.75 35.51 9.36
N VAL A 86 -10.75 34.66 9.11
CA VAL A 86 -9.35 35.08 8.90
C VAL A 86 -9.23 35.96 7.65
N VAL A 87 -9.92 35.60 6.56
CA VAL A 87 -9.92 36.40 5.31
C VAL A 87 -10.48 37.79 5.57
N VAL A 88 -11.66 37.86 6.18
CA VAL A 88 -12.34 39.13 6.46
C VAL A 88 -11.49 40.00 7.37
N LEU A 89 -10.97 39.44 8.47
CA LEU A 89 -10.13 40.17 9.41
C LEU A 89 -8.80 40.62 8.81
N ALA A 90 -8.21 39.85 7.89
CA ALA A 90 -7.00 40.27 7.19
C ALA A 90 -7.24 41.51 6.30
N TYR A 91 -8.37 41.57 5.60
CA TYR A 91 -8.72 42.76 4.81
C TYR A 91 -9.17 43.94 5.68
N VAL A 92 -9.83 43.69 6.82
CA VAL A 92 -10.12 44.74 7.80
C VAL A 92 -8.82 45.32 8.36
N ALA A 93 -7.85 44.46 8.70
CA ALA A 93 -6.51 44.89 9.12
C ALA A 93 -5.82 45.73 8.03
N PHE A 94 -5.83 45.25 6.78
CA PHE A 94 -5.27 46.00 5.63
C PHE A 94 -5.90 47.39 5.46
N VAL A 95 -7.23 47.52 5.56
CA VAL A 95 -7.91 48.82 5.48
C VAL A 95 -7.58 49.70 6.69
N ALA A 96 -7.39 49.11 7.87
CA ALA A 96 -6.92 49.86 9.03
C ALA A 96 -5.49 50.37 8.83
N ASP A 97 -4.57 49.54 8.33
CA ASP A 97 -3.19 49.93 7.99
C ASP A 97 -3.21 51.11 7.00
N TRP A 98 -4.00 51.00 5.93
CA TRP A 98 -4.18 52.05 4.94
C TRP A 98 -4.69 53.37 5.53
N ALA A 99 -5.66 53.31 6.45
CA ALA A 99 -6.25 54.51 7.06
C ALA A 99 -5.30 55.26 8.02
N TRP A 100 -4.27 54.58 8.52
CA TRP A 100 -3.29 55.17 9.45
C TRP A 100 -1.99 55.62 8.79
N VAL A 101 -1.69 55.09 7.61
CA VAL A 101 -0.53 55.46 6.79
C VAL A 101 -0.71 56.85 6.18
N THR A 102 0.36 57.65 6.15
CA THR A 102 0.33 59.03 5.64
C THR A 102 1.13 59.22 4.34
N SER A 103 1.89 58.21 3.93
CA SER A 103 2.65 58.20 2.68
C SER A 103 2.66 56.80 2.06
N LEU A 104 2.66 56.72 0.73
CA LEU A 104 2.76 55.45 0.01
C LEU A 104 4.13 54.77 0.19
N ASP A 105 5.14 55.52 0.65
CA ASP A 105 6.50 55.04 0.87
C ASP A 105 6.75 54.56 2.32
N GLN A 106 5.69 54.19 3.04
CA GLN A 106 5.81 53.62 4.38
C GLN A 106 6.01 52.09 4.35
N PRO A 107 6.97 51.53 5.11
CA PRO A 107 7.21 50.08 5.17
C PRO A 107 5.98 49.28 5.63
N LEU A 108 5.17 49.86 6.53
CA LEU A 108 3.90 49.28 6.97
C LEU A 108 2.96 49.00 5.78
N LEU A 109 2.84 49.94 4.83
CA LEU A 109 1.96 49.79 3.68
C LEU A 109 2.45 48.68 2.75
N LEU A 110 3.77 48.57 2.53
CA LEU A 110 4.33 47.46 1.77
C LEU A 110 3.99 46.12 2.43
N ALA A 111 4.19 46.01 3.74
CA ALA A 111 3.86 44.79 4.49
C ALA A 111 2.37 44.45 4.43
N ALA A 112 1.50 45.48 4.49
CA ALA A 112 0.05 45.35 4.38
C ALA A 112 -0.37 44.89 2.97
N CYS A 113 0.26 45.39 1.89
CA CYS A 113 -0.02 44.92 0.53
C CYS A 113 0.27 43.42 0.36
N TRP A 114 1.35 42.93 0.97
CA TRP A 114 1.67 41.50 0.99
C TRP A 114 0.72 40.67 1.86
N LEU A 115 0.23 41.23 2.97
CA LEU A 115 -0.84 40.63 3.77
C LEU A 115 -2.12 40.47 2.92
N ALA A 116 -2.51 41.49 2.14
CA ALA A 116 -3.65 41.44 1.24
C ALA A 116 -3.46 40.40 0.13
N ASN A 117 -2.27 40.32 -0.48
CA ASN A 117 -1.96 39.30 -1.48
C ASN A 117 -2.07 37.87 -0.92
N LEU A 118 -1.58 37.64 0.30
CA LEU A 118 -1.72 36.35 0.98
C LEU A 118 -3.19 36.04 1.29
N ALA A 119 -3.97 37.05 1.71
CA ALA A 119 -5.39 36.92 1.99
C ALA A 119 -6.21 36.62 0.71
N ALA A 120 -5.81 37.13 -0.44
CA ALA A 120 -6.43 36.85 -1.74
C ALA A 120 -6.30 35.37 -2.15
N ALA A 121 -5.22 34.70 -1.75
CA ALA A 121 -5.00 33.27 -2.06
C ALA A 121 -5.81 32.33 -1.15
N LEU A 122 -6.13 32.76 0.09
CA LEU A 122 -6.72 31.91 1.13
C LEU A 122 -8.06 31.24 0.71
N PRO A 123 -9.03 31.94 0.09
CA PRO A 123 -10.34 31.38 -0.23
C PRO A 123 -10.28 30.17 -1.17
N SER A 124 -9.27 30.12 -2.05
CA SER A 124 -9.05 28.99 -2.96
C SER A 124 -8.72 27.68 -2.24
N PHE A 125 -8.10 27.77 -1.06
CA PHE A 125 -7.60 26.60 -0.32
C PHE A 125 -8.37 26.31 0.97
N ALA A 126 -9.05 27.31 1.53
CA ALA A 126 -9.65 27.22 2.86
C ALA A 126 -11.18 27.25 2.87
N MET A 127 -11.82 27.59 1.74
CA MET A 127 -13.27 27.72 1.62
C MET A 127 -13.80 26.81 0.50
N ARG A 128 -15.02 26.30 0.69
CA ARG A 128 -15.73 25.45 -0.27
C ARG A 128 -16.96 26.14 -0.85
N GLY A 129 -17.40 25.66 -2.01
CA GLY A 129 -18.63 26.11 -2.68
C GLY A 129 -18.59 27.58 -3.12
N ARG A 130 -19.77 28.16 -3.32
CA ARG A 130 -19.94 29.53 -3.87
C ARG A 130 -19.25 30.62 -3.04
N ALA A 131 -19.18 30.47 -1.73
CA ALA A 131 -18.55 31.45 -0.84
C ALA A 131 -17.08 31.69 -1.19
N ALA A 132 -16.42 30.66 -1.72
CA ALA A 132 -15.01 30.68 -2.07
C ALA A 132 -14.71 31.43 -3.40
N LEU A 133 -15.76 31.89 -4.10
CA LEU A 133 -15.70 32.82 -5.23
C LEU A 133 -16.31 34.18 -4.89
N LEU A 134 -17.48 34.17 -4.24
CA LEU A 134 -18.24 35.40 -3.95
C LEU A 134 -17.49 36.32 -2.98
N LEU A 135 -16.81 35.77 -1.97
CA LEU A 135 -16.07 36.59 -1.01
C LEU A 135 -14.90 37.35 -1.66
N PRO A 136 -13.97 36.71 -2.40
CA PRO A 136 -12.94 37.42 -3.18
C PRO A 136 -13.49 38.50 -4.11
N LEU A 137 -14.59 38.22 -4.81
CA LEU A 137 -15.22 39.18 -5.72
C LEU A 137 -15.78 40.39 -4.97
N ALA A 138 -16.43 40.17 -3.82
CA ALA A 138 -16.92 41.24 -2.97
C ALA A 138 -15.75 42.09 -2.42
N VAL A 139 -14.68 41.44 -1.95
CA VAL A 139 -13.46 42.11 -1.47
C VAL A 139 -12.81 42.96 -2.55
N ALA A 140 -12.72 42.46 -3.79
CA ALA A 140 -12.16 43.17 -4.94
C ALA A 140 -12.92 44.46 -5.31
N VAL A 141 -14.13 44.66 -4.77
CA VAL A 141 -14.90 45.90 -4.90
C VAL A 141 -14.86 46.71 -3.61
N VAL A 142 -15.15 46.08 -2.47
CA VAL A 142 -15.30 46.75 -1.18
C VAL A 142 -13.99 47.36 -0.70
N VAL A 143 -12.87 46.63 -0.79
CA VAL A 143 -11.57 47.13 -0.28
C VAL A 143 -11.07 48.34 -1.07
N PRO A 144 -10.98 48.30 -2.42
CA PRO A 144 -10.60 49.49 -3.20
C PRO A 144 -11.53 50.68 -2.97
N THR A 145 -12.84 50.43 -2.83
CA THR A 145 -13.81 51.50 -2.54
C THR A 145 -13.54 52.12 -1.16
N ALA A 146 -13.30 51.31 -0.14
CA ALA A 146 -12.93 51.78 1.19
C ALA A 146 -11.62 52.58 1.17
N MET A 147 -10.62 52.14 0.40
CA MET A 147 -9.35 52.87 0.24
C MET A 147 -9.58 54.28 -0.33
N VAL A 148 -10.38 54.38 -1.41
CA VAL A 148 -10.71 55.67 -2.03
C VAL A 148 -11.54 56.57 -1.10
N LEU A 149 -12.46 56.00 -0.32
CA LEU A 149 -13.29 56.77 0.62
C LEU A 149 -12.49 57.29 1.83
N THR A 150 -11.51 56.52 2.30
CA THR A 150 -10.68 56.88 3.46
C THR A 150 -9.57 57.86 3.10
N TRP A 151 -9.01 57.75 1.89
CA TRP A 151 -8.00 58.69 1.40
C TRP A 151 -8.22 59.02 -0.09
N PRO A 152 -9.14 59.96 -0.41
CA PRO A 152 -9.51 60.29 -1.79
C PRO A 152 -8.35 60.81 -2.65
N ASP A 153 -7.43 61.54 -2.03
CA ASP A 153 -6.30 62.20 -2.71
C ASP A 153 -5.09 61.28 -2.94
N SER A 154 -5.14 60.01 -2.50
CA SER A 154 -4.05 59.03 -2.65
C SER A 154 -3.80 58.57 -4.11
N GLY A 155 -4.67 58.96 -5.04
CA GLY A 155 -4.65 58.52 -6.43
C GLY A 155 -5.33 57.15 -6.65
N SER A 156 -5.49 56.76 -7.91
CA SER A 156 -6.24 55.56 -8.29
C SER A 156 -5.38 54.32 -8.53
N VAL A 157 -4.05 54.46 -8.56
CA VAL A 157 -3.14 53.37 -8.94
C VAL A 157 -3.18 52.24 -7.92
N LEU A 158 -2.97 52.51 -6.63
CA LEU A 158 -2.92 51.43 -5.63
C LEU A 158 -4.28 50.72 -5.43
N PRO A 159 -5.42 51.43 -5.27
CA PRO A 159 -6.73 50.76 -5.16
C PRO A 159 -7.05 49.86 -6.37
N THR A 160 -6.73 50.31 -7.59
CA THR A 160 -6.92 49.49 -8.80
C THR A 160 -5.95 48.32 -8.87
N SER A 161 -4.70 48.50 -8.43
CA SER A 161 -3.71 47.42 -8.31
C SER A 161 -4.12 46.34 -7.30
N VAL A 162 -4.68 46.72 -6.15
CA VAL A 162 -5.19 45.76 -5.15
C VAL A 162 -6.34 44.93 -5.73
N ALA A 163 -7.28 45.57 -6.43
CA ALA A 163 -8.39 44.87 -7.09
C ALA A 163 -7.89 43.89 -8.16
N THR A 164 -7.05 44.38 -9.07
CA THR A 164 -6.56 43.60 -10.22
C THR A 164 -5.65 42.46 -9.78
N THR A 165 -4.74 42.70 -8.82
CA THR A 165 -3.84 41.67 -8.27
C THR A 165 -4.64 40.63 -7.48
N GLY A 166 -5.60 41.05 -6.66
CA GLY A 166 -6.47 40.14 -5.92
C GLY A 166 -7.26 39.20 -6.85
N LEU A 167 -7.81 39.73 -7.95
CA LEU A 167 -8.52 38.93 -8.96
C LEU A 167 -7.57 37.99 -9.73
N ALA A 168 -6.36 38.46 -10.08
CA ALA A 168 -5.36 37.63 -10.73
C ALA A 168 -4.92 36.46 -9.83
N ILE A 169 -4.69 36.71 -8.54
CA ILE A 169 -4.37 35.70 -7.54
C ILE A 169 -5.53 34.71 -7.40
N LEU A 170 -6.78 35.19 -7.36
CA LEU A 170 -7.97 34.32 -7.32
C LEU A 170 -8.00 33.36 -8.50
N VAL A 171 -7.87 33.89 -9.73
CA VAL A 171 -7.91 33.06 -10.96
C VAL A 171 -6.74 32.07 -10.97
N GLY A 172 -5.53 32.54 -10.68
CA GLY A 172 -4.32 31.70 -10.68
C GLY A 172 -4.38 30.57 -9.64
N THR A 173 -4.76 30.89 -8.41
CA THR A 173 -4.90 29.89 -7.33
C THR A 173 -6.05 28.92 -7.59
N ARG A 174 -7.14 29.36 -8.22
CA ARG A 174 -8.25 28.46 -8.60
C ARG A 174 -7.85 27.48 -9.68
N ILE A 175 -7.21 27.94 -10.75
CA ILE A 175 -6.71 27.05 -11.80
C ILE A 175 -5.70 26.06 -11.19
N GLY A 176 -4.79 26.53 -10.35
CA GLY A 176 -3.82 25.68 -9.66
C GLY A 176 -4.48 24.62 -8.78
N TYR A 177 -5.50 25.00 -8.00
CA TYR A 177 -6.26 24.09 -7.14
C TYR A 177 -6.98 22.99 -7.96
N LEU A 178 -7.63 23.36 -9.06
CA LEU A 178 -8.32 22.39 -9.93
C LEU A 178 -7.36 21.38 -10.56
N VAL A 179 -6.18 21.83 -10.99
CA VAL A 179 -5.13 20.94 -11.52
C VAL A 179 -4.64 19.96 -10.46
N LEU A 180 -4.50 20.41 -9.21
CA LEU A 180 -4.12 19.54 -8.10
C LEU A 180 -5.18 18.49 -7.79
N LEU A 181 -6.46 18.86 -7.81
CA LEU A 181 -7.56 17.92 -7.62
C LEU A 181 -7.67 16.91 -8.77
N ASP A 182 -7.53 17.35 -10.02
CA ASP A 182 -7.54 16.46 -11.19
C ASP A 182 -6.37 15.46 -11.12
N PHE A 183 -5.20 15.92 -10.68
CA PHE A 183 -4.05 15.03 -10.46
C PHE A 183 -4.33 14.00 -9.36
N ALA A 184 -4.86 14.42 -8.21
CA ALA A 184 -5.20 13.51 -7.11
C ALA A 184 -6.22 12.45 -7.54
N ARG A 185 -7.28 12.86 -8.24
CA ARG A 185 -8.33 11.93 -8.70
C ARG A 185 -7.85 10.98 -9.79
N ARG A 186 -7.02 11.43 -10.74
CA ARG A 186 -6.42 10.53 -11.73
C ARG A 186 -5.53 9.48 -11.08
N ALA A 187 -4.77 9.89 -10.07
CA ALA A 187 -3.99 8.96 -9.28
C ALA A 187 -4.90 7.95 -8.58
N ASP A 188 -6.05 8.36 -8.05
CA ASP A 188 -7.04 7.45 -7.45
C ASP A 188 -7.70 6.51 -8.49
N GLU A 189 -8.05 7.01 -9.68
CA GLU A 189 -8.72 6.23 -10.77
C GLU A 189 -7.80 5.18 -11.41
N GLU A 190 -6.59 5.56 -11.80
CA GLU A 190 -5.62 4.60 -12.38
C GLU A 190 -5.25 3.50 -11.36
N ARG A 191 -5.27 3.84 -10.06
CA ARG A 191 -5.03 2.89 -8.97
C ARG A 191 -6.20 1.94 -8.75
N ALA A 192 -7.44 2.42 -8.76
CA ALA A 192 -8.61 1.56 -8.57
C ALA A 192 -8.67 0.43 -9.63
N LEU A 193 -8.27 0.74 -10.86
CA LEU A 193 -8.18 -0.24 -11.95
C LEU A 193 -7.05 -1.26 -11.73
N ALA A 194 -5.85 -0.79 -11.36
CA ALA A 194 -4.71 -1.66 -11.10
C ALA A 194 -4.93 -2.56 -9.87
N GLU A 195 -5.47 -2.00 -8.79
CA GLU A 195 -5.79 -2.72 -7.55
C GLU A 195 -6.80 -3.85 -7.79
N THR A 196 -7.84 -3.61 -8.59
CA THR A 196 -8.87 -4.64 -8.86
C THR A 196 -8.27 -5.85 -9.58
N GLN A 197 -7.36 -5.62 -10.54
CA GLN A 197 -6.74 -6.68 -11.32
C GLN A 197 -5.69 -7.46 -10.51
N GLU A 198 -4.80 -6.77 -9.80
CA GLU A 198 -3.78 -7.41 -8.97
C GLU A 198 -4.41 -8.14 -7.77
N HIS A 199 -5.40 -7.54 -7.10
CA HIS A 199 -6.08 -8.14 -5.94
C HIS A 199 -6.76 -9.46 -6.29
N ALA A 200 -7.43 -9.53 -7.43
CA ALA A 200 -8.09 -10.76 -7.87
C ALA A 200 -7.09 -11.91 -8.08
N VAL A 201 -5.91 -11.61 -8.65
CA VAL A 201 -4.85 -12.60 -8.87
C VAL A 201 -4.21 -13.02 -7.55
N GLU A 202 -3.88 -12.07 -6.68
CA GLU A 202 -3.23 -12.33 -5.39
C GLU A 202 -4.13 -13.14 -4.45
N VAL A 203 -5.41 -12.76 -4.32
CA VAL A 203 -6.38 -13.52 -3.52
C VAL A 203 -6.50 -14.96 -4.03
N ARG A 204 -6.61 -15.15 -5.34
CA ARG A 204 -6.68 -16.49 -5.95
C ARG A 204 -5.44 -17.32 -5.65
N GLN A 205 -4.25 -16.76 -5.82
CA GLN A 205 -3.00 -17.47 -5.55
C GLN A 205 -2.81 -17.78 -4.05
N ALA A 206 -3.13 -16.83 -3.17
CA ALA A 206 -3.02 -17.02 -1.73
C ALA A 206 -4.01 -18.07 -1.21
N ALA A 207 -5.26 -18.03 -1.70
CA ALA A 207 -6.27 -19.04 -1.40
C ALA A 207 -5.84 -20.44 -1.87
N SER A 208 -5.36 -20.56 -3.11
CA SER A 208 -4.91 -21.83 -3.70
C SER A 208 -3.73 -22.43 -2.90
N ARG A 209 -2.76 -21.60 -2.51
CA ARG A 209 -1.61 -22.04 -1.67
C ARG A 209 -2.08 -22.59 -0.31
N ARG A 210 -2.99 -21.90 0.38
CA ARG A 210 -3.52 -22.35 1.68
C ARG A 210 -4.35 -23.63 1.55
N ALA A 211 -5.20 -23.73 0.53
CA ALA A 211 -5.98 -24.94 0.28
C ALA A 211 -5.09 -26.15 -0.03
N ALA A 212 -4.02 -25.96 -0.79
CA ALA A 212 -3.03 -27.00 -1.06
C ALA A 212 -2.30 -27.46 0.22
N GLU A 213 -1.99 -26.54 1.13
CA GLU A 213 -1.38 -26.90 2.42
C GLU A 213 -2.36 -27.66 3.32
N ASP A 214 -3.59 -27.20 3.46
CA ASP A 214 -4.63 -27.92 4.21
C ASP A 214 -4.85 -29.34 3.64
N ALA A 215 -4.83 -29.50 2.31
CA ALA A 215 -4.93 -30.80 1.65
C ALA A 215 -3.71 -31.69 1.92
N ARG A 216 -2.50 -31.13 1.99
CA ARG A 216 -1.29 -31.88 2.40
C ARG A 216 -1.40 -32.37 3.82
N VAL A 217 -1.91 -31.55 4.75
CA VAL A 217 -2.10 -31.99 6.14
C VAL A 217 -3.08 -33.16 6.21
N LEU A 218 -4.20 -33.11 5.47
CA LEU A 218 -5.13 -34.25 5.36
C LEU A 218 -4.48 -35.49 4.76
N HIS A 219 -3.64 -35.32 3.73
CA HIS A 219 -2.91 -36.42 3.11
C HIS A 219 -1.97 -37.09 4.11
N ASP A 220 -1.19 -36.30 4.84
CA ASP A 220 -0.17 -36.80 5.76
C ASP A 220 -0.76 -37.44 7.02
N THR A 221 -1.98 -37.06 7.40
CA THR A 221 -2.70 -37.54 8.58
C THR A 221 -3.68 -38.66 8.21
N VAL A 222 -4.94 -38.32 7.92
CA VAL A 222 -6.04 -39.28 7.77
C VAL A 222 -5.80 -40.23 6.59
N ILE A 223 -5.39 -39.73 5.43
CA ILE A 223 -5.19 -40.59 4.23
C ILE A 223 -4.04 -41.56 4.47
N ASN A 224 -2.87 -41.07 4.87
CA ASN A 224 -1.71 -41.94 5.12
C ASN A 224 -1.94 -42.94 6.27
N THR A 225 -2.74 -42.58 7.28
CA THR A 225 -3.04 -43.48 8.40
C THR A 225 -4.08 -44.52 8.04
N LEU A 226 -5.12 -44.17 7.27
CA LEU A 226 -6.05 -45.14 6.68
C LEU A 226 -5.32 -46.10 5.73
N GLY A 227 -4.45 -45.60 4.86
CA GLY A 227 -3.66 -46.45 3.95
C GLY A 227 -2.68 -47.37 4.69
N ALA A 228 -2.14 -46.94 5.82
CA ALA A 228 -1.31 -47.79 6.68
C ALA A 228 -2.12 -48.92 7.33
N LEU A 229 -3.35 -48.64 7.79
CA LEU A 229 -4.27 -49.63 8.33
C LEU A 229 -4.73 -50.62 7.24
N ALA A 230 -5.08 -50.11 6.05
CA ALA A 230 -5.55 -50.90 4.92
C ALA A 230 -4.54 -51.95 4.44
N ASN A 231 -3.24 -51.64 4.45
CA ASN A 231 -2.19 -52.56 4.00
C ASN A 231 -1.89 -53.71 4.98
N GLY A 232 -2.38 -53.68 6.22
CA GLY A 232 -2.44 -54.84 7.12
C GLY A 232 -1.12 -55.55 7.49
N GLY A 233 0.05 -54.88 7.38
CA GLY A 233 1.38 -55.49 7.55
C GLY A 233 2.09 -55.22 8.88
N ALA A 234 3.43 -55.21 8.89
CA ALA A 234 4.27 -54.96 10.07
C ALA A 234 3.96 -53.63 10.80
N GLY A 235 3.40 -52.65 10.08
CA GLY A 235 2.96 -51.37 10.64
C GLY A 235 1.74 -51.46 11.57
N VAL A 236 1.03 -52.59 11.59
CA VAL A 236 -0.14 -52.85 12.44
C VAL A 236 0.19 -53.82 13.59
N ALA A 237 1.45 -54.26 13.69
CA ALA A 237 1.91 -55.21 14.71
C ALA A 237 1.96 -54.59 16.13
N ASP A 238 2.30 -53.31 16.23
CA ASP A 238 2.25 -52.56 17.49
C ASP A 238 0.93 -51.78 17.61
N LEU A 239 -0.06 -52.45 18.21
CA LEU A 239 -1.39 -51.87 18.42
C LEU A 239 -1.36 -50.60 19.28
N LYS A 240 -0.39 -50.44 20.19
CA LYS A 240 -0.31 -49.25 21.05
C LYS A 240 0.13 -48.03 20.24
N SER A 241 1.15 -48.18 19.40
CA SER A 241 1.63 -47.12 18.51
C SER A 241 0.60 -46.74 17.44
N VAL A 242 -0.12 -47.71 16.87
CA VAL A 242 -1.22 -47.46 15.92
C VAL A 242 -2.32 -46.63 16.56
N ARG A 243 -2.78 -46.99 17.77
CA ARG A 243 -3.82 -46.25 18.48
C ARG A 243 -3.40 -44.82 18.81
N ALA A 244 -2.16 -44.64 19.28
CA ALA A 244 -1.61 -43.32 19.56
C ALA A 244 -1.46 -42.45 18.29
N ARG A 245 -1.17 -43.07 17.14
CA ARG A 245 -1.16 -42.38 15.84
C ARG A 245 -2.57 -41.95 15.43
N CYS A 246 -3.56 -42.85 15.47
CA CYS A 246 -4.95 -42.52 15.14
C CYS A 246 -5.49 -41.38 16.02
N ALA A 247 -5.22 -41.40 17.34
CA ALA A 247 -5.65 -40.35 18.25
C ALA A 247 -5.07 -38.97 17.89
N ARG A 248 -3.78 -38.91 17.52
CA ARG A 248 -3.11 -37.65 17.11
C ARG A 248 -3.64 -37.13 15.78
N ASP A 249 -3.85 -38.01 14.81
CA ASP A 249 -4.33 -37.63 13.48
C ASP A 249 -5.79 -37.14 13.53
N VAL A 250 -6.64 -37.77 14.35
CA VAL A 250 -8.01 -37.32 14.64
C VAL A 250 -7.98 -35.91 15.24
N ALA A 251 -7.21 -35.69 16.32
CA ALA A 251 -7.10 -34.38 16.96
C ALA A 251 -6.60 -33.29 15.99
N THR A 252 -5.66 -33.63 15.11
CA THR A 252 -5.14 -32.70 14.10
C THR A 252 -6.21 -32.28 13.09
N VAL A 253 -7.03 -33.23 12.60
CA VAL A 253 -8.07 -32.94 11.61
C VAL A 253 -9.30 -32.28 12.21
N GLU A 254 -9.71 -32.65 13.42
CA GLU A 254 -10.77 -31.96 14.15
C GLU A 254 -10.42 -30.48 14.37
N ALA A 255 -9.15 -30.20 14.67
CA ALA A 255 -8.66 -28.84 14.87
C ALA A 255 -8.46 -28.05 13.56
N LEU A 256 -8.35 -28.71 12.40
CA LEU A 256 -8.40 -28.05 11.08
C LEU A 256 -9.84 -27.73 10.66
N THR A 257 -10.79 -28.62 10.94
CA THR A 257 -12.18 -28.56 10.45
C THR A 257 -13.11 -27.76 11.34
N GLY A 258 -12.90 -27.76 12.65
CA GLY A 258 -13.55 -26.79 13.52
C GLY A 258 -12.88 -25.44 13.30
N ASP A 259 -13.62 -24.38 12.93
CA ASP A 259 -13.11 -23.00 12.91
C ASP A 259 -12.60 -22.50 14.30
N ALA A 260 -12.55 -23.39 15.30
CA ALA A 260 -11.72 -23.26 16.48
C ALA A 260 -10.26 -23.18 16.04
N ARG A 261 -9.57 -22.12 16.47
CA ARG A 261 -8.10 -22.06 16.43
C ARG A 261 -7.57 -23.43 16.82
N LEU A 262 -6.78 -24.05 15.94
CA LEU A 262 -5.93 -25.17 16.32
C LEU A 262 -5.44 -24.88 17.74
N PRO A 263 -5.76 -25.71 18.74
CA PRO A 263 -5.02 -25.67 19.98
C PRO A 263 -3.59 -25.93 19.55
N MET A 264 -2.79 -24.85 19.49
CA MET A 264 -1.35 -24.92 19.27
C MET A 264 -0.66 -25.46 20.53
N ASP A 265 -1.32 -26.36 21.25
CA ASP A 265 -0.84 -27.01 22.45
C ASP A 265 -0.18 -28.31 22.00
N GLY A 266 1.08 -28.19 21.56
CA GLY A 266 1.89 -29.32 21.13
C GLY A 266 3.05 -29.02 20.19
N ASN A 267 3.22 -27.78 19.72
CA ASN A 267 4.06 -27.49 18.55
C ASN A 267 5.46 -26.96 18.89
N GLY A 268 5.88 -27.09 20.14
CA GLY A 268 7.24 -26.74 20.56
C GLY A 268 8.26 -27.78 20.10
N ILE A 269 9.54 -27.40 20.09
CA ILE A 269 10.70 -28.32 20.00
C ILE A 269 10.59 -29.44 21.05
N ARG A 270 9.89 -29.15 22.16
CA ARG A 270 9.51 -30.10 23.22
C ARG A 270 8.76 -31.34 22.73
N SER A 271 8.02 -31.27 21.63
CA SER A 271 7.36 -32.44 21.03
C SER A 271 8.34 -33.51 20.56
N GLY A 272 9.54 -33.10 20.13
CA GLY A 272 10.63 -34.01 19.74
C GLY A 272 11.33 -34.68 20.93
N LEU A 273 11.05 -34.25 22.17
CA LEU A 273 11.62 -34.84 23.39
C LEU A 273 10.86 -36.08 23.87
N HIS A 274 9.70 -36.36 23.27
CA HIS A 274 8.83 -37.48 23.62
C HIS A 274 8.61 -38.38 22.40
N VAL A 275 9.61 -39.21 22.08
CA VAL A 275 9.52 -40.22 21.01
C VAL A 275 9.67 -41.61 21.63
N ASP A 276 8.67 -42.48 21.41
CA ASP A 276 8.70 -43.86 21.86
C ASP A 276 9.80 -44.65 21.13
N GLY A 277 10.61 -45.40 21.87
CA GLY A 277 11.63 -46.31 21.31
C GLY A 277 13.09 -45.92 21.53
N ILE A 278 13.38 -44.73 22.08
CA ILE A 278 14.74 -44.32 22.48
C ILE A 278 14.67 -43.35 23.67
N ARG A 279 15.66 -43.37 24.57
CA ARG A 279 15.71 -42.39 25.67
C ARG A 279 16.14 -41.04 25.11
N VAL A 280 15.39 -39.97 25.40
CA VAL A 280 15.78 -38.61 24.98
C VAL A 280 16.27 -37.80 26.18
N ALA A 281 17.53 -37.37 26.14
CA ALA A 281 18.12 -36.49 27.13
C ALA A 281 18.06 -35.02 26.64
N HIS A 282 17.20 -34.20 27.25
CA HIS A 282 17.16 -32.76 27.00
C HIS A 282 18.29 -32.03 27.74
N ARG A 283 19.10 -31.25 27.03
CA ARG A 283 20.17 -30.40 27.58
C ARG A 283 20.02 -28.96 27.08
N GLY A 284 20.63 -28.02 27.81
CA GLY A 284 20.59 -26.59 27.46
C GLY A 284 19.54 -25.81 28.25
N VAL A 285 18.70 -25.01 27.57
CA VAL A 285 17.71 -24.15 28.24
C VAL A 285 16.64 -24.97 29.00
N PRO A 286 16.26 -24.57 30.24
CA PRO A 286 15.16 -25.20 30.96
C PRO A 286 13.83 -25.09 30.21
N ASP A 287 12.96 -26.09 30.37
CA ASP A 287 11.65 -26.18 29.70
C ASP A 287 10.79 -24.91 29.78
N GLU A 288 10.81 -24.20 30.93
CA GLU A 288 10.07 -22.95 31.11
C GLU A 288 10.65 -21.78 30.29
N GLU A 289 11.97 -21.71 30.13
CA GLU A 289 12.63 -20.71 29.29
C GLU A 289 12.49 -21.06 27.81
N LEU A 290 12.55 -22.35 27.46
CA LEU A 290 12.29 -22.82 26.10
C LEU A 290 10.87 -22.43 25.65
N ALA A 291 9.85 -22.65 26.49
CA ALA A 291 8.47 -22.25 26.19
C ALA A 291 8.33 -20.73 25.98
N ARG A 292 9.02 -19.90 26.78
CA ARG A 292 9.05 -18.44 26.58
C ARG A 292 9.71 -18.04 25.26
N ARG A 293 10.75 -18.76 24.82
CA ARG A 293 11.45 -18.49 23.56
C ARG A 293 10.66 -18.96 22.36
N GLU A 294 10.00 -20.11 22.45
CA GLU A 294 9.09 -20.63 21.42
C GLU A 294 7.95 -19.64 21.14
N ALA A 295 7.42 -18.97 22.16
CA ALA A 295 6.40 -17.94 22.02
C ALA A 295 6.87 -16.67 21.29
N LEU A 296 8.19 -16.46 21.16
CA LEU A 296 8.80 -15.31 20.48
C LEU A 296 9.25 -15.63 19.05
N LEU A 297 9.16 -16.89 18.62
CA LEU A 297 9.52 -17.31 17.27
C LEU A 297 8.38 -17.02 16.27
N PRO A 298 8.69 -16.68 15.01
CA PRO A 298 7.70 -16.72 13.94
C PRO A 298 7.06 -18.13 13.86
N PRO A 299 5.72 -18.25 13.68
CA PRO A 299 5.03 -19.54 13.70
C PRO A 299 5.61 -20.57 12.71
N GLU A 300 6.04 -20.11 11.54
CA GLU A 300 6.64 -20.96 10.49
C GLU A 300 8.02 -21.51 10.92
N VAL A 301 8.81 -20.70 11.63
CA VAL A 301 10.14 -21.10 12.16
C VAL A 301 9.98 -22.10 13.31
N LEU A 302 9.06 -21.83 14.23
CA LEU A 302 8.76 -22.74 15.35
C LEU A 302 8.32 -24.12 14.83
N GLN A 303 7.42 -24.14 13.86
CA GLN A 303 6.92 -25.38 13.26
C GLN A 303 8.03 -26.15 12.53
N ALA A 304 8.90 -25.45 11.80
CA ALA A 304 10.02 -26.06 11.10
C ALA A 304 11.02 -26.71 12.08
N LEU A 305 11.41 -25.99 13.14
CA LEU A 305 12.32 -26.49 14.17
C LEU A 305 11.73 -27.68 14.95
N ALA A 306 10.46 -27.61 15.33
CA ALA A 306 9.80 -28.69 16.08
C ALA A 306 9.68 -29.98 15.25
N ARG A 307 9.25 -29.86 13.99
CA ARG A 307 9.13 -31.02 13.08
C ARG A 307 10.47 -31.64 12.74
N ALA A 308 11.48 -30.83 12.45
CA ALA A 308 12.83 -31.32 12.16
C ALA A 308 13.44 -32.05 13.37
N THR A 309 13.30 -31.49 14.57
CA THR A 309 13.76 -32.14 15.80
C THR A 309 13.08 -33.48 16.01
N THR A 310 11.75 -33.54 15.84
CA THR A 310 10.97 -34.78 15.98
C THR A 310 11.42 -35.86 15.00
N GLU A 311 11.63 -35.50 13.74
CA GLU A 311 12.05 -36.44 12.71
C GLU A 311 13.50 -36.93 12.92
N LEU A 312 14.40 -36.05 13.40
CA LEU A 312 15.77 -36.42 13.75
C LEU A 312 15.81 -37.43 14.89
N VAL A 313 15.05 -37.21 15.97
CA VAL A 313 14.94 -38.18 17.07
C VAL A 313 14.31 -39.49 16.61
N ARG A 314 13.30 -39.44 15.74
CA ARG A 314 12.67 -40.64 15.17
C ARG A 314 13.62 -41.44 14.28
N ASN A 315 14.49 -40.77 13.54
CA ASN A 315 15.49 -41.42 12.71
C ASN A 315 16.54 -42.13 13.57
N ALA A 316 16.98 -41.49 14.66
CA ALA A 316 17.84 -42.16 15.63
C ALA A 316 17.15 -43.41 16.21
N ALA A 317 15.91 -43.29 16.71
CA ALA A 317 15.16 -44.42 17.27
C ALA A 317 15.03 -45.63 16.33
N LYS A 318 14.95 -45.40 15.01
CA LYS A 318 14.80 -46.46 14.00
C LYS A 318 16.11 -47.02 13.46
N HIS A 319 17.16 -46.21 13.42
CA HIS A 319 18.34 -46.48 12.60
C HIS A 319 19.67 -46.39 13.34
N SER A 320 19.77 -45.68 14.47
CA SER A 320 21.05 -45.48 15.14
C SER A 320 21.49 -46.71 15.95
N GLY A 321 20.55 -47.47 16.52
CA GLY A 321 20.87 -48.53 17.48
C GLY A 321 21.43 -48.01 18.82
N ALA A 322 21.38 -46.69 19.06
CA ALA A 322 21.79 -46.06 20.30
C ALA A 322 20.72 -46.25 21.40
N ASP A 323 21.16 -46.30 22.66
CA ASP A 323 20.26 -46.37 23.82
C ASP A 323 19.69 -44.98 24.19
N GLU A 324 20.37 -43.90 23.80
CA GLU A 324 20.03 -42.52 24.15
C GLU A 324 20.30 -41.54 22.99
N VAL A 325 19.43 -40.54 22.85
CA VAL A 325 19.60 -39.37 21.96
C VAL A 325 19.63 -38.11 22.82
N VAL A 326 20.60 -37.25 22.56
CA VAL A 326 20.71 -35.94 23.23
C VAL A 326 20.11 -34.87 22.34
N VAL A 327 19.16 -34.11 22.87
CA VAL A 327 18.63 -32.88 22.25
C VAL A 327 19.11 -31.70 23.09
N ASP A 328 20.03 -30.92 22.53
CA ASP A 328 20.59 -29.71 23.17
C ASP A 328 20.00 -28.46 22.54
N VAL A 329 19.30 -27.64 23.34
CA VAL A 329 18.72 -26.37 22.88
C VAL A 329 19.46 -25.20 23.53
N ALA A 330 20.03 -24.32 22.72
CA ALA A 330 20.79 -23.16 23.19
C ALA A 330 20.30 -21.87 22.54
N VAL A 331 20.37 -20.76 23.30
CA VAL A 331 20.12 -19.42 22.78
C VAL A 331 21.47 -18.76 22.47
N ARG A 332 21.66 -18.28 21.24
CA ARG A 332 22.88 -17.59 20.80
C ARG A 332 22.52 -16.34 20.00
N ASP A 333 23.08 -15.19 20.38
CA ASP A 333 22.92 -13.90 19.68
C ASP A 333 21.46 -13.49 19.35
N GLY A 334 20.51 -13.85 20.22
CA GLY A 334 19.07 -13.58 20.02
C GLY A 334 18.34 -14.60 19.13
N GLY A 335 19.07 -15.58 18.60
CA GLY A 335 18.57 -16.72 17.84
C GLY A 335 18.50 -18.02 18.66
N LEU A 336 17.99 -19.09 18.03
CA LEU A 336 17.80 -20.41 18.65
C LEU A 336 18.61 -21.46 17.89
N VAL A 337 19.34 -22.29 18.64
CA VAL A 337 20.15 -23.41 18.12
C VAL A 337 19.62 -24.70 18.73
N VAL A 338 19.24 -25.66 17.88
CA VAL A 338 18.81 -27.00 18.29
C VAL A 338 19.80 -28.01 17.74
N THR A 339 20.42 -28.81 18.61
CA THR A 339 21.34 -29.89 18.22
C THR A 339 20.78 -31.22 18.66
N VAL A 340 20.62 -32.16 17.72
CA VAL A 340 20.23 -33.55 17.99
C VAL A 340 21.44 -34.44 17.74
N SER A 341 21.85 -35.24 18.71
CA SER A 341 22.99 -36.14 18.58
C SER A 341 22.77 -37.51 19.22
N ASP A 342 23.19 -38.57 18.53
CA ASP A 342 23.25 -39.96 19.02
C ASP A 342 24.65 -40.56 18.86
N ASP A 343 24.95 -41.61 19.62
CA ASP A 343 26.20 -42.38 19.60
C ASP A 343 26.05 -43.72 18.84
N GLY A 344 25.12 -43.78 17.89
CA GLY A 344 24.79 -45.00 17.17
C GLY A 344 25.74 -45.34 16.03
N VAL A 345 25.29 -46.25 15.16
CA VAL A 345 26.10 -46.82 14.06
C VAL A 345 26.57 -45.81 13.01
N GLY A 346 25.96 -44.63 12.94
CA GLY A 346 26.26 -43.60 11.93
C GLY A 346 26.10 -44.09 10.48
N PHE A 347 26.39 -43.23 9.50
CA PHE A 347 26.38 -43.63 8.08
C PHE A 347 27.40 -42.85 7.24
N ASP A 348 27.72 -43.33 6.04
CA ASP A 348 28.78 -42.81 5.16
C ASP A 348 28.39 -41.55 4.38
N GLY A 349 27.28 -40.90 4.74
CA GLY A 349 26.76 -39.72 4.06
C GLY A 349 26.13 -39.98 2.69
N HIS A 350 26.17 -41.22 2.16
CA HIS A 350 25.62 -41.55 0.84
C HIS A 350 24.16 -42.01 0.96
N VAL A 351 23.23 -41.07 0.80
CA VAL A 351 21.79 -41.37 0.92
C VAL A 351 21.16 -41.52 -0.48
N PRO A 352 20.45 -42.63 -0.79
CA PRO A 352 19.78 -42.79 -2.07
C PRO A 352 18.74 -41.69 -2.34
N THR A 353 18.75 -41.12 -3.55
CA THR A 353 17.75 -40.13 -3.99
C THR A 353 16.35 -40.74 -3.97
N GLY A 354 15.42 -40.09 -3.26
CA GLY A 354 13.99 -40.43 -3.22
C GLY A 354 13.44 -40.93 -1.87
N ARG A 355 14.26 -41.16 -0.84
CA ARG A 355 13.82 -41.49 0.54
C ARG A 355 14.77 -40.99 1.65
N GLY A 356 15.56 -39.96 1.37
CA GLY A 356 16.67 -39.55 2.24
C GLY A 356 16.36 -38.44 3.25
N LEU A 357 17.09 -38.46 4.37
CA LEU A 357 17.17 -37.42 5.42
C LEU A 357 17.35 -36.00 4.83
N ALA A 358 18.06 -35.88 3.71
CA ALA A 358 18.29 -34.62 2.99
C ALA A 358 17.02 -34.00 2.39
N GLU A 359 16.09 -34.77 1.80
CA GLU A 359 14.82 -34.21 1.27
C GLU A 359 13.77 -34.02 2.37
N SER A 360 13.71 -34.94 3.34
CA SER A 360 12.77 -34.87 4.48
C SER A 360 13.05 -33.70 5.41
N VAL A 361 14.32 -33.35 5.63
CA VAL A 361 14.73 -32.27 6.54
C VAL A 361 15.04 -30.98 5.76
N LEU A 362 15.94 -31.00 4.76
CA LEU A 362 16.35 -29.77 4.04
C LEU A 362 15.27 -29.25 3.08
N GLY A 363 14.41 -30.11 2.53
CA GLY A 363 13.29 -29.69 1.66
C GLY A 363 12.26 -28.82 2.38
N ARG A 364 12.13 -28.98 3.71
CA ARG A 364 11.20 -28.24 4.57
C ARG A 364 11.71 -26.87 5.02
N PHE A 365 13.01 -26.62 4.86
CA PHE A 365 13.65 -25.33 5.16
C PHE A 365 13.80 -24.43 3.93
N ARG A 366 13.30 -24.85 2.76
CA ARG A 366 13.23 -23.99 1.57
C ARG A 366 12.24 -22.85 1.82
N GLY A 367 12.78 -21.67 2.15
CA GLY A 367 12.00 -20.45 2.42
C GLY A 367 11.93 -20.04 3.90
N THR A 368 12.68 -20.69 4.81
CA THR A 368 12.78 -20.27 6.22
C THR A 368 14.23 -19.88 6.58
N ASP A 369 14.41 -18.96 7.54
CA ASP A 369 15.72 -18.44 7.99
C ASP A 369 16.50 -19.43 8.88
N VAL A 370 16.37 -20.74 8.65
CA VAL A 370 16.97 -21.80 9.47
C VAL A 370 18.08 -22.51 8.70
N GLU A 371 19.31 -22.41 9.19
CA GLU A 371 20.48 -23.12 8.67
C GLU A 371 20.55 -24.52 9.29
N VAL A 372 20.88 -25.52 8.46
CA VAL A 372 20.95 -26.94 8.88
C VAL A 372 22.31 -27.51 8.52
N SER A 373 22.99 -28.11 9.50
CA SER A 373 24.22 -28.88 9.28
C SER A 373 24.09 -30.28 9.85
N LEU A 374 24.58 -31.28 9.12
CA LEU A 374 24.59 -32.67 9.54
C LEU A 374 26.02 -33.23 9.48
N VAL A 375 26.45 -33.89 10.55
CA VAL A 375 27.74 -34.56 10.67
C VAL A 375 27.48 -36.01 11.08
N THR A 376 27.99 -36.97 10.32
CA THR A 376 27.89 -38.41 10.61
C THR A 376 29.03 -39.16 9.92
N ALA A 377 29.47 -40.26 10.52
CA ALA A 377 30.39 -41.22 9.94
C ALA A 377 30.08 -42.63 10.49
N PRO A 378 30.34 -43.71 9.74
CA PRO A 378 30.13 -45.07 10.24
C PRO A 378 30.91 -45.31 11.54
N GLY A 379 30.21 -45.68 12.61
CA GLY A 379 30.76 -45.92 13.95
C GLY A 379 30.93 -44.68 14.84
N GLU A 380 30.63 -43.47 14.35
CA GLU A 380 30.80 -42.21 15.09
C GLU A 380 29.45 -41.51 15.43
N GLY A 381 28.32 -42.19 15.19
CA GLY A 381 26.99 -41.64 15.44
C GLY A 381 26.54 -40.57 14.44
N THR A 382 25.49 -39.83 14.81
CA THR A 382 24.91 -38.76 13.98
C THR A 382 24.70 -37.50 14.82
N ARG A 383 25.06 -36.34 14.27
CA ARG A 383 24.81 -35.02 14.86
C ARG A 383 24.20 -34.08 13.83
N ALA A 384 23.01 -33.57 14.11
CA ALA A 384 22.34 -32.54 13.32
C ALA A 384 22.20 -31.25 14.14
N THR A 385 22.50 -30.11 13.53
CA THR A 385 22.39 -28.78 14.15
C THR A 385 21.51 -27.89 13.28
N LEU A 386 20.49 -27.28 13.90
CA LEU A 386 19.54 -26.34 13.33
C LEU A 386 19.78 -24.97 13.96
N VAL A 387 20.01 -23.93 13.16
CA VAL A 387 20.35 -22.58 13.63
C VAL A 387 19.38 -21.56 13.04
N TRP A 388 18.68 -20.81 13.88
CA TRP A 388 17.91 -19.64 13.49
C TRP A 388 18.54 -18.37 14.08
N THR A 389 18.79 -17.34 13.26
CA THR A 389 19.54 -16.12 13.67
C THR A 389 18.71 -14.83 13.76
N GLY A 390 17.39 -14.88 13.57
CA GLY A 390 16.51 -13.73 13.79
C GLY A 390 16.65 -12.56 12.81
N ARG A 391 17.39 -12.73 11.71
CA ARG A 391 17.49 -11.76 10.62
C ARG A 391 16.76 -12.28 9.38
N ALA A 392 15.68 -11.60 9.01
CA ALA A 392 15.05 -11.76 7.71
C ALA A 392 16.10 -11.61 6.60
N VAL A 393 16.22 -12.61 5.73
CA VAL A 393 17.01 -12.50 4.50
C VAL A 393 16.34 -11.45 3.58
N PRO A 394 17.09 -10.47 3.04
CA PRO A 394 16.57 -9.60 2.00
C PRO A 394 16.37 -10.43 0.72
N ASP A 395 15.17 -10.35 0.14
CA ASP A 395 14.80 -11.01 -1.12
C ASP A 395 15.89 -10.82 -2.21
N GLY A 396 16.27 -11.94 -2.84
CA GLY A 396 17.19 -11.97 -3.98
C GLY A 396 16.62 -11.30 -5.24
N PRO A 397 17.46 -10.96 -6.23
CA PRO A 397 17.22 -9.88 -7.17
C PRO A 397 16.29 -10.31 -8.31
N GLY A 398 14.99 -10.07 -8.14
CA GLY A 398 14.08 -9.76 -9.23
C GLY A 398 13.75 -8.28 -9.15
N VAL A 399 14.54 -7.42 -9.80
CA VAL A 399 14.27 -5.97 -9.85
C VAL A 399 13.07 -5.73 -10.76
N VAL A 400 11.87 -5.98 -10.25
CA VAL A 400 10.73 -5.12 -10.54
C VAL A 400 11.09 -3.80 -9.88
N PRO A 401 11.15 -2.66 -10.60
CA PRO A 401 11.42 -1.38 -9.97
C PRO A 401 10.43 -1.22 -8.82
N ASP A 402 10.96 -0.94 -7.63
CA ASP A 402 10.17 -0.75 -6.43
C ASP A 402 9.00 0.20 -6.76
N ARG A 403 7.77 -0.21 -6.43
CA ARG A 403 6.57 0.58 -6.75
C ARG A 403 6.69 1.98 -6.15
N GLU A 404 7.42 2.09 -5.03
CA GLU A 404 7.86 3.36 -4.45
C GLU A 404 8.75 4.19 -5.39
N ASP A 405 9.75 3.59 -6.04
CA ASP A 405 10.66 4.29 -6.97
C ASP A 405 9.93 4.77 -8.22
N ALA A 406 9.01 3.97 -8.77
CA ALA A 406 8.18 4.35 -9.91
C ALA A 406 7.23 5.51 -9.57
N LEU A 407 6.53 5.42 -8.43
CA LEU A 407 5.69 6.50 -7.92
C LEU A 407 6.51 7.77 -7.68
N GLN A 408 7.69 7.63 -7.10
CA GLN A 408 8.55 8.76 -6.79
C GLN A 408 9.08 9.42 -8.06
N ALA A 409 9.35 8.67 -9.13
CA ALA A 409 9.69 9.22 -10.44
C ALA A 409 8.54 10.03 -11.06
N VAL A 410 7.29 9.56 -10.92
CA VAL A 410 6.09 10.30 -11.37
C VAL A 410 5.91 11.59 -10.57
N VAL A 411 6.03 11.51 -9.24
CA VAL A 411 5.93 12.68 -8.35
C VAL A 411 7.05 13.68 -8.64
N ASP A 412 8.29 13.23 -8.82
CA ASP A 412 9.44 14.07 -9.18
C ASP A 412 9.21 14.76 -10.54
N GLY A 413 8.65 14.05 -11.52
CA GLY A 413 8.29 14.60 -12.83
C GLY A 413 7.20 15.67 -12.75
N LEU A 414 6.17 15.45 -11.94
CA LEU A 414 5.11 16.43 -11.70
C LEU A 414 5.66 17.68 -11.00
N GLN A 415 6.45 17.50 -9.95
CA GLN A 415 7.03 18.62 -9.19
C GLN A 415 7.93 19.49 -10.06
N ARG A 416 8.74 18.88 -10.93
CA ARG A 416 9.56 19.61 -11.89
C ARG A 416 8.71 20.45 -12.86
N ARG A 417 7.65 19.86 -13.42
CA ARG A 417 6.72 20.57 -14.33
C ARG A 417 6.01 21.72 -13.61
N ALA A 418 5.50 21.49 -12.40
CA ALA A 418 4.81 22.51 -11.61
C ALA A 418 5.74 23.68 -11.27
N SER A 419 6.96 23.40 -10.79
CA SER A 419 7.96 24.44 -10.53
C SER A 419 8.36 25.21 -11.79
N GLY A 420 8.49 24.53 -12.94
CA GLY A 420 8.77 25.18 -14.21
C GLY A 420 7.66 26.12 -14.66
N LEU A 421 6.41 25.66 -14.61
CA LEU A 421 5.23 26.48 -14.92
C LEU A 421 5.13 27.69 -13.98
N PHE A 422 5.39 27.50 -12.69
CA PHE A 422 5.36 28.59 -11.72
C PHE A 422 6.47 29.60 -11.96
N ALA A 423 7.70 29.16 -12.27
CA ALA A 423 8.80 30.04 -12.65
C ALA A 423 8.48 30.85 -13.93
N VAL A 424 7.88 30.22 -14.94
CA VAL A 424 7.39 30.92 -16.14
C VAL A 424 6.33 31.94 -15.78
N GLY A 425 5.37 31.59 -14.91
CA GLY A 425 4.34 32.51 -14.42
C GLY A 425 4.93 33.74 -13.74
N VAL A 426 5.92 33.54 -12.88
CA VAL A 426 6.64 34.63 -12.19
C VAL A 426 7.39 35.53 -13.18
N VAL A 427 7.97 34.98 -14.25
CA VAL A 427 8.59 35.78 -15.33
C VAL A 427 7.54 36.57 -16.11
N VAL A 428 6.42 35.95 -16.49
CA VAL A 428 5.34 36.61 -17.25
C VAL A 428 4.72 37.76 -16.44
N ILE A 429 4.39 37.51 -15.17
CA ILE A 429 3.92 38.54 -14.24
C ILE A 429 5.00 39.62 -14.10
N GLY A 430 6.27 39.24 -14.05
CA GLY A 430 7.36 40.19 -13.96
C GLY A 430 7.51 41.09 -15.18
N VAL A 431 7.36 40.55 -16.40
CA VAL A 431 7.31 41.35 -17.63
C VAL A 431 6.15 42.33 -17.58
N TRP A 432 4.96 41.85 -17.17
CA TRP A 432 3.78 42.69 -17.06
C TRP A 432 4.01 43.86 -16.09
N LEU A 433 4.51 43.56 -14.87
CA LEU A 433 4.78 44.58 -13.86
C LEU A 433 5.86 45.57 -14.32
N ALA A 434 6.95 45.12 -14.93
CA ALA A 434 7.97 46.02 -15.51
C ALA A 434 7.39 46.99 -16.55
N VAL A 435 6.41 46.54 -17.34
CA VAL A 435 5.71 47.38 -18.32
C VAL A 435 4.71 48.34 -17.67
N THR A 436 4.03 47.90 -16.59
CA THR A 436 2.92 48.67 -15.99
C THR A 436 3.32 49.59 -14.85
N ASN A 437 4.33 49.23 -14.05
CA ASN A 437 4.75 49.98 -12.86
C ASN A 437 5.28 51.36 -13.26
N HIS A 438 6.22 51.40 -14.20
CA HIS A 438 6.89 52.62 -14.65
C HIS A 438 6.70 52.84 -16.16
N ARG A 439 5.45 53.02 -16.59
CA ARG A 439 5.09 53.11 -18.02
C ARG A 439 5.96 54.11 -18.78
N GLY A 440 6.62 53.63 -19.83
CA GLY A 440 7.45 54.45 -20.72
C GLY A 440 8.82 54.84 -20.17
N ARG A 441 9.23 54.33 -19.00
CA ARG A 441 10.56 54.55 -18.42
C ARG A 441 11.39 53.25 -18.47
N PRO A 442 12.65 53.29 -18.93
CA PRO A 442 13.55 52.15 -18.75
C PRO A 442 13.95 52.06 -17.28
N THR A 443 13.50 51.02 -16.59
CA THR A 443 13.84 50.71 -15.19
C THR A 443 14.69 49.46 -15.09
N GLU A 444 15.25 49.23 -13.91
CA GLU A 444 16.03 48.04 -13.54
C GLU A 444 15.17 46.76 -13.49
N GLU A 445 13.84 46.89 -13.57
CA GLU A 445 12.89 45.77 -13.64
C GLU A 445 13.07 44.96 -14.93
N TYR A 446 13.36 45.62 -16.06
CA TYR A 446 13.58 44.94 -17.34
C TYR A 446 14.81 44.02 -17.33
N PRO A 447 16.02 44.48 -16.97
CA PRO A 447 17.18 43.60 -16.88
C PRO A 447 17.02 42.54 -15.78
N MET A 448 16.33 42.85 -14.67
CA MET A 448 16.00 41.85 -13.65
C MET A 448 15.21 40.68 -14.25
N VAL A 449 14.10 40.97 -14.93
CA VAL A 449 13.22 39.93 -15.51
C VAL A 449 13.99 39.13 -16.57
N ALA A 450 14.82 39.79 -17.39
CA ALA A 450 15.66 39.12 -18.37
C ALA A 450 16.66 38.15 -17.72
N ILE A 451 17.31 38.55 -16.61
CA ILE A 451 18.22 37.70 -15.85
C ILE A 451 17.48 36.48 -15.29
N VAL A 452 16.33 36.69 -14.64
CA VAL A 452 15.52 35.59 -14.07
C VAL A 452 15.10 34.61 -15.17
N ALA A 453 14.58 35.13 -16.29
CA ALA A 453 14.18 34.31 -17.43
C ALA A 453 15.35 33.49 -17.98
N LEU A 454 16.52 34.12 -18.15
CA LEU A 454 17.72 33.47 -18.66
C LEU A 454 18.21 32.35 -17.74
N VAL A 455 18.39 32.62 -16.44
CA VAL A 455 18.90 31.60 -15.52
C VAL A 455 17.92 30.45 -15.32
N CYS A 456 16.61 30.73 -15.28
CA CYS A 456 15.58 29.69 -15.27
C CYS A 456 15.59 28.86 -16.56
N ALA A 457 15.75 29.48 -17.73
CA ALA A 457 15.85 28.78 -19.01
C ALA A 457 17.10 27.90 -19.10
N ILE A 458 18.26 28.39 -18.64
CA ILE A 458 19.51 27.62 -18.54
C ILE A 458 19.30 26.39 -17.64
N ALA A 459 18.66 26.56 -16.48
CA ALA A 459 18.34 25.47 -15.59
C ALA A 459 17.37 24.44 -16.20
N TRP A 460 16.43 24.89 -17.03
CA TRP A 460 15.47 24.02 -17.71
C TRP A 460 16.10 23.21 -18.85
N GLN A 461 17.01 23.83 -19.61
CA GLN A 461 17.67 23.21 -20.76
C GLN A 461 18.83 22.28 -20.36
N THR A 462 19.37 22.44 -19.15
CA THR A 462 20.50 21.63 -18.67
C THR A 462 20.06 20.22 -18.28
N ASN A 463 20.03 19.32 -19.26
CA ASN A 463 19.88 17.88 -19.06
C ASN A 463 21.25 17.17 -19.03
N GLY A 464 21.41 16.21 -18.11
CA GLY A 464 22.53 15.26 -18.09
C GLY A 464 23.40 15.28 -16.81
N PRO A 465 23.96 14.13 -16.41
CA PRO A 465 24.83 14.03 -15.23
C PRO A 465 26.22 14.59 -15.54
N GLY A 466 26.63 15.63 -14.81
CA GLY A 466 28.00 16.15 -14.87
C GLY A 466 28.36 16.85 -13.57
N ARG A 467 29.47 16.46 -12.92
CA ARG A 467 29.91 17.03 -11.63
C ARG A 467 30.07 18.55 -11.68
N VAL A 468 30.60 19.08 -12.78
CA VAL A 468 30.74 20.53 -12.99
C VAL A 468 29.37 21.23 -13.03
N ARG A 469 28.40 20.66 -13.75
CA ARG A 469 27.04 21.21 -13.85
C ARG A 469 26.30 21.14 -12.51
N ALA A 470 26.56 20.10 -11.71
CA ALA A 470 25.97 19.93 -10.39
C ALA A 470 26.33 21.02 -9.38
N VAL A 471 27.49 21.66 -9.56
CA VAL A 471 27.95 22.77 -8.72
C VAL A 471 27.68 24.11 -9.38
N LEU A 472 28.00 24.24 -10.68
CA LEU A 472 27.92 25.51 -11.39
C LEU A 472 26.47 26.01 -11.52
N LEU A 473 25.51 25.13 -11.79
CA LEU A 473 24.13 25.56 -12.04
C LEU A 473 23.48 26.18 -10.79
N PRO A 474 23.52 25.55 -9.59
CA PRO A 474 23.09 26.20 -8.37
C PRO A 474 23.78 27.54 -8.08
N VAL A 475 25.08 27.68 -8.39
CA VAL A 475 25.81 28.95 -8.24
C VAL A 475 25.26 30.02 -9.18
N VAL A 476 25.05 29.69 -10.45
CA VAL A 476 24.43 30.61 -11.43
C VAL A 476 23.04 31.03 -10.97
N LEU A 477 22.24 30.11 -10.43
CA LEU A 477 20.90 30.40 -9.94
C LEU A 477 20.92 31.26 -8.66
N ALA A 478 21.87 31.03 -7.75
CA ALA A 478 22.06 31.83 -6.55
C ALA A 478 22.48 33.27 -6.90
N VAL A 479 23.48 33.42 -7.77
CA VAL A 479 23.96 34.72 -8.25
C VAL A 479 22.84 35.44 -9.02
N GLY A 480 22.11 34.72 -9.89
CA GLY A 480 20.99 35.27 -10.64
C GLY A 480 19.86 35.76 -9.73
N ALA A 481 19.47 35.00 -8.71
CA ALA A 481 18.45 35.40 -7.74
C ALA A 481 18.89 36.61 -6.90
N SER A 482 20.13 36.61 -6.40
CA SER A 482 20.70 37.73 -5.65
C SER A 482 20.77 39.01 -6.49
N LEU A 483 21.28 38.91 -7.72
CA LEU A 483 21.36 40.05 -8.63
C LEU A 483 19.96 40.56 -9.01
N ALA A 484 19.01 39.67 -9.27
CA ALA A 484 17.63 40.03 -9.54
C ALA A 484 17.00 40.77 -8.34
N PHE A 485 17.26 40.34 -7.11
CA PHE A 485 16.76 41.05 -5.92
C PHE A 485 17.36 42.46 -5.80
N VAL A 486 18.66 42.63 -6.06
CA VAL A 486 19.30 43.96 -6.05
C VAL A 486 18.72 44.87 -7.12
N LEU A 487 18.51 44.36 -8.34
CA LEU A 487 17.89 45.13 -9.43
C LEU A 487 16.44 45.49 -9.12
N SER A 488 15.68 44.56 -8.52
CA SER A 488 14.33 44.85 -8.02
C SER A 488 14.33 45.97 -6.99
N ALA A 489 15.30 46.00 -6.08
CA ALA A 489 15.43 47.04 -5.08
C ALA A 489 15.81 48.38 -5.72
N ALA A 490 16.75 48.37 -6.66
CA ALA A 490 17.21 49.57 -7.36
C ALA A 490 16.06 50.26 -8.13
N ALA A 491 15.14 49.49 -8.71
CA ALA A 491 13.98 50.02 -9.44
C ALA A 491 13.05 50.91 -8.59
N VAL A 492 13.09 50.78 -7.27
CA VAL A 492 12.30 51.56 -6.29
C VAL A 492 13.20 52.34 -5.34
N ASP A 493 14.38 52.74 -5.84
CA ASP A 493 15.41 53.47 -5.07
C ASP A 493 15.70 52.84 -3.69
N PHE A 494 15.81 51.52 -3.69
CA PHE A 494 16.05 50.68 -2.52
C PHE A 494 15.02 50.86 -1.38
N GLY A 495 13.77 51.12 -1.74
CA GLY A 495 12.68 51.28 -0.78
C GLY A 495 12.53 52.70 -0.24
N ARG A 496 13.02 53.71 -0.96
CA ARG A 496 12.81 55.12 -0.61
C ARG A 496 11.60 55.74 -1.31
N HIS A 497 11.29 55.28 -2.52
CA HIS A 497 10.24 55.82 -3.37
C HIS A 497 9.55 54.70 -4.14
N ASP A 498 8.28 54.92 -4.51
CA ASP A 498 7.47 53.99 -5.31
C ASP A 498 7.42 52.58 -4.68
N ILE A 499 7.50 52.49 -3.34
CA ILE A 499 7.67 51.21 -2.62
C ILE A 499 6.54 50.22 -2.93
N VAL A 500 5.32 50.72 -3.11
CA VAL A 500 4.14 49.92 -3.45
C VAL A 500 4.23 49.25 -4.83
N LEU A 501 5.13 49.70 -5.71
CA LEU A 501 5.40 49.10 -7.01
C LEU A 501 6.50 48.04 -6.95
N TRP A 502 7.09 47.77 -5.79
CA TRP A 502 8.25 46.88 -5.66
C TRP A 502 7.94 45.43 -6.08
N GLN A 503 8.55 45.00 -7.19
CA GLN A 503 8.44 43.65 -7.74
C GLN A 503 9.30 42.58 -7.01
N ALA A 504 9.03 42.31 -5.73
CA ALA A 504 9.84 41.37 -4.95
C ALA A 504 9.57 39.86 -5.22
N ILE A 505 8.57 39.51 -6.05
CA ILE A 505 8.28 38.10 -6.41
C ILE A 505 9.26 37.56 -7.44
N CYS A 506 9.62 38.34 -8.46
CA CYS A 506 10.40 37.86 -9.61
C CYS A 506 11.74 37.20 -9.25
N PRO A 507 12.51 37.74 -8.28
CA PRO A 507 13.76 37.13 -7.81
C PRO A 507 13.61 35.70 -7.24
N THR A 508 12.39 35.22 -6.95
CA THR A 508 12.14 33.85 -6.47
C THR A 508 12.24 32.77 -7.54
N GLY A 509 12.12 33.13 -8.82
CA GLY A 509 12.12 32.19 -9.95
C GLY A 509 13.22 31.12 -9.90
N PRO A 510 14.51 31.49 -9.69
CA PRO A 510 15.61 30.54 -9.62
C PRO A 510 15.48 29.53 -8.46
N LEU A 511 14.97 29.96 -7.30
CA LEU A 511 14.71 29.09 -6.15
C LEU A 511 13.59 28.09 -6.44
N LEU A 512 12.54 28.52 -7.12
CA LEU A 512 11.39 27.67 -7.48
C LEU A 512 11.80 26.54 -8.43
N VAL A 513 12.68 26.83 -9.39
CA VAL A 513 13.26 25.83 -10.30
C VAL A 513 14.12 24.82 -9.54
N LEU A 514 14.97 25.27 -8.62
CA LEU A 514 15.81 24.38 -7.78
C LEU A 514 14.96 23.44 -6.91
N LEU A 515 13.87 23.94 -6.33
CA LEU A 515 12.97 23.15 -5.49
C LEU A 515 12.25 22.04 -6.28
N GLY A 516 11.90 22.34 -7.54
CA GLY A 516 11.22 21.42 -8.46
C GLY A 516 12.07 20.24 -8.92
N ASP A 517 13.40 20.34 -8.88
CA ASP A 517 14.29 19.28 -9.31
C ASP A 517 14.97 18.59 -8.12
N ARG A 518 14.68 17.31 -7.91
CA ARG A 518 15.25 16.48 -6.83
C ARG A 518 16.79 16.50 -6.83
N ARG A 519 17.43 16.65 -8.00
CA ARG A 519 18.89 16.73 -8.13
C ARG A 519 19.47 17.93 -7.38
N TRP A 520 18.75 19.05 -7.41
CA TRP A 520 19.23 20.34 -6.92
C TRP A 520 18.48 20.84 -5.69
N ARG A 521 17.44 20.14 -5.24
CA ARG A 521 16.63 20.50 -4.08
C ARG A 521 17.45 20.73 -2.81
N LYS A 522 18.52 19.96 -2.60
CA LYS A 522 19.46 20.17 -1.48
C LYS A 522 20.20 21.52 -1.59
N SER A 523 20.46 21.98 -2.82
CA SER A 523 21.12 23.25 -3.08
C SER A 523 20.23 24.47 -2.88
N ALA A 524 18.90 24.29 -2.88
CA ALA A 524 17.96 25.38 -2.63
C ALA A 524 18.17 26.03 -1.26
N GLY A 525 18.61 25.27 -0.24
CA GLY A 525 18.87 25.80 1.10
C GLY A 525 19.96 26.87 1.13
N TRP A 526 21.13 26.57 0.55
CA TRP A 526 22.22 27.56 0.52
C TRP A 526 21.99 28.66 -0.52
N THR A 527 21.26 28.38 -1.60
CA THR A 527 20.82 29.41 -2.56
C THR A 527 19.91 30.42 -1.85
N GLY A 528 18.97 29.94 -1.04
CA GLY A 528 18.12 30.79 -0.20
C GLY A 528 18.93 31.58 0.83
N ALA A 529 19.96 30.97 1.42
CA ALA A 529 20.88 31.67 2.33
C ALA A 529 21.69 32.77 1.62
N SER A 530 22.10 32.55 0.37
CA SER A 530 22.77 33.58 -0.46
C SER A 530 21.85 34.77 -0.72
N VAL A 531 20.59 34.51 -1.07
CA VAL A 531 19.58 35.58 -1.25
C VAL A 531 19.33 36.30 0.08
N LEU A 532 19.18 35.58 1.20
CA LEU A 532 19.03 36.19 2.53
C LEU A 532 20.23 37.08 2.89
N ALA A 533 21.46 36.60 2.65
CA ALA A 533 22.66 37.40 2.87
C ALA A 533 22.67 38.66 2.00
N THR A 534 22.17 38.57 0.76
CA THR A 534 22.01 39.72 -0.14
C THR A 534 20.98 40.71 0.39
N VAL A 535 19.81 40.25 0.84
CA VAL A 535 18.77 41.07 1.48
C VAL A 535 19.34 41.82 2.68
N LEU A 536 20.02 41.11 3.58
CA LEU A 536 20.61 41.69 4.79
C LEU A 536 21.72 42.69 4.45
N ALA A 537 22.55 42.42 3.44
CA ALA A 537 23.59 43.33 2.99
C ALA A 537 22.99 44.62 2.40
N VAL A 538 21.97 44.51 1.54
CA VAL A 538 21.27 45.67 0.99
C VAL A 538 20.61 46.49 2.11
N ALA A 539 19.91 45.83 3.04
CA ALA A 539 19.28 46.48 4.19
C ALA A 539 20.30 47.19 5.10
N ALA A 540 21.46 46.57 5.35
CA ALA A 540 22.51 47.17 6.17
C ALA A 540 23.15 48.40 5.50
N VAL A 541 23.27 48.40 4.17
CA VAL A 541 23.77 49.54 3.41
C VAL A 541 22.75 50.67 3.40
N THR A 542 21.47 50.38 3.15
CA THR A 542 20.40 51.39 3.12
C THR A 542 20.15 52.00 4.50
N ALA A 543 20.24 51.20 5.57
CA ALA A 543 20.06 51.64 6.96
C ALA A 543 21.01 52.76 7.39
N ARG A 544 22.18 52.89 6.74
CA ARG A 544 23.14 53.98 7.01
C ARG A 544 22.59 55.35 6.61
N SER A 545 21.69 55.37 5.64
CA SER A 545 21.08 56.59 5.10
C SER A 545 19.62 56.76 5.52
N ASP A 546 18.88 55.66 5.59
CA ASP A 546 17.45 55.65 5.83
C ASP A 546 17.03 54.31 6.44
N THR A 547 16.60 54.35 7.70
CA THR A 547 16.13 53.18 8.46
C THR A 547 14.78 52.67 7.97
N SER A 548 13.94 53.54 7.41
CA SER A 548 12.64 53.17 6.84
C SER A 548 12.85 52.36 5.56
N ALA A 549 13.71 52.85 4.66
CA ALA A 549 14.07 52.12 3.45
C ALA A 549 14.69 50.74 3.75
N ALA A 550 15.52 50.65 4.80
CA ALA A 550 16.04 49.36 5.26
C ALA A 550 14.94 48.39 5.73
N ALA A 551 13.93 48.88 6.43
CA ALA A 551 12.77 48.07 6.81
C ALA A 551 12.00 47.58 5.57
N SER A 552 11.79 48.43 4.56
CA SER A 552 11.17 48.04 3.29
C SER A 552 11.95 46.94 2.57
N VAL A 553 13.29 47.01 2.56
CA VAL A 553 14.16 45.93 2.01
C VAL A 553 13.91 44.61 2.75
N LEU A 554 13.81 44.63 4.09
CA LEU A 554 13.58 43.43 4.89
C LEU A 554 12.18 42.85 4.65
N VAL A 555 11.15 43.69 4.51
CA VAL A 555 9.79 43.26 4.16
C VAL A 555 9.78 42.58 2.78
N ALA A 556 10.35 43.23 1.76
CA ALA A 556 10.45 42.69 0.39
C ALA A 556 11.23 41.37 0.35
N GLY A 557 12.36 41.30 1.07
CA GLY A 557 13.16 40.08 1.19
C GLY A 557 12.42 38.93 1.88
N THR A 558 11.63 39.24 2.91
CA THR A 558 10.80 38.26 3.62
C THR A 558 9.67 37.72 2.73
N ALA A 559 9.03 38.58 1.93
CA ALA A 559 8.05 38.15 0.93
C ALA A 559 8.66 37.23 -0.14
N CYS A 560 9.83 37.60 -0.67
CA CYS A 560 10.59 36.82 -1.64
C CYS A 560 10.95 35.41 -1.10
N LEU A 561 11.65 35.34 0.04
CA LEU A 561 12.05 34.07 0.63
C LEU A 561 10.86 33.26 1.16
N GLY A 562 9.85 33.94 1.70
CA GLY A 562 8.63 33.33 2.23
C GLY A 562 7.87 32.53 1.18
N LEU A 563 7.77 33.04 -0.06
CA LEU A 563 7.16 32.30 -1.17
C LEU A 563 7.92 31.02 -1.51
N ALA A 564 9.26 31.08 -1.58
CA ALA A 564 10.09 29.91 -1.85
C ALA A 564 10.00 28.86 -0.72
N ILE A 565 9.98 29.30 0.53
CA ILE A 565 9.79 28.43 1.71
C ILE A 565 8.40 27.79 1.69
N GLY A 566 7.35 28.57 1.41
CA GLY A 566 5.98 28.10 1.28
C GLY A 566 5.83 27.04 0.18
N TRP A 567 6.44 27.29 -0.98
CA TRP A 567 6.50 26.33 -2.09
C TRP A 567 7.22 25.03 -1.70
N ALA A 568 8.37 25.13 -1.03
CA ALA A 568 9.10 23.96 -0.52
C ALA A 568 8.27 23.15 0.49
N GLY A 569 7.57 23.84 1.39
CA GLY A 569 6.65 23.23 2.35
C GLY A 569 5.49 22.51 1.67
N PHE A 570 4.88 23.14 0.66
CA PHE A 570 3.83 22.55 -0.16
C PHE A 570 4.31 21.28 -0.88
N GLN A 571 5.48 21.32 -1.52
CA GLN A 571 6.06 20.15 -2.18
C GLN A 571 6.33 18.99 -1.21
N ARG A 572 6.87 19.30 -0.02
CA ARG A 572 7.07 18.30 1.04
C ARG A 572 5.75 17.70 1.48
N LEU A 573 4.73 18.52 1.68
CA LEU A 573 3.40 18.06 2.06
C LEU A 573 2.84 17.07 1.04
N VAL A 574 2.90 17.40 -0.26
CA VAL A 574 2.44 16.51 -1.33
C VAL A 574 3.20 15.17 -1.29
N THR A 575 4.52 15.19 -1.06
CA THR A 575 5.30 13.94 -0.94
C THR A 575 4.98 13.13 0.30
N THR A 576 4.81 13.79 1.45
CA THR A 576 4.55 13.11 2.73
C THR A 576 3.16 12.50 2.74
N VAL A 577 2.14 13.25 2.32
CA VAL A 577 0.77 12.72 2.19
C VAL A 577 0.74 11.62 1.15
N GLY A 578 1.43 11.80 0.02
CA GLY A 578 1.55 10.77 -1.01
C GLY A 578 2.12 9.45 -0.48
N ARG A 579 3.20 9.50 0.31
CA ARG A 579 3.80 8.30 0.92
C ARG A 579 2.93 7.68 2.00
N GLN A 580 2.39 8.49 2.90
CA GLN A 580 1.59 7.99 4.02
C GLN A 580 0.31 7.31 3.55
N VAL A 581 -0.32 7.87 2.51
CA VAL A 581 -1.48 7.25 1.86
C VAL A 581 -1.10 5.89 1.27
N VAL A 582 0.06 5.76 0.62
CA VAL A 582 0.54 4.48 0.08
C VAL A 582 0.76 3.46 1.19
N THR A 583 1.47 3.84 2.27
CA THR A 583 1.76 2.91 3.37
C THR A 583 0.50 2.45 4.10
N ASP A 584 -0.42 3.37 4.41
CA ASP A 584 -1.68 3.03 5.09
C ASP A 584 -2.57 2.13 4.19
N GLN A 585 -2.52 2.36 2.88
CA GLN A 585 -3.24 1.56 1.89
C GLN A 585 -2.62 0.17 1.70
N GLU A 586 -1.30 0.04 1.65
CA GLU A 586 -0.63 -1.27 1.60
C GLU A 586 -0.95 -2.12 2.82
N ALA A 587 -0.97 -1.51 4.01
CA ALA A 587 -1.36 -2.20 5.23
C ALA A 587 -2.82 -2.68 5.17
N ALA A 588 -3.74 -1.82 4.72
CA ALA A 588 -5.16 -2.17 4.57
C ALA A 588 -5.40 -3.23 3.49
N ALA A 589 -4.68 -3.16 2.36
CA ALA A 589 -4.75 -4.12 1.28
C ALA A 589 -4.27 -5.49 1.74
N ARG A 590 -3.11 -5.58 2.41
CA ARG A 590 -2.59 -6.83 2.99
C ARG A 590 -3.61 -7.48 3.92
N LEU A 591 -4.22 -6.70 4.82
CA LEU A 591 -5.24 -7.21 5.75
C LEU A 591 -6.48 -7.76 5.02
N ARG A 592 -6.93 -7.08 3.96
CA ARG A 592 -8.06 -7.53 3.13
C ARG A 592 -7.72 -8.79 2.35
N THR A 593 -6.58 -8.83 1.65
CA THR A 593 -6.12 -10.02 0.92
C THR A 593 -5.98 -11.22 1.85
N GLU A 594 -5.43 -11.03 3.05
CA GLU A 594 -5.35 -12.10 4.03
C GLU A 594 -6.72 -12.60 4.50
N ALA A 595 -7.68 -11.69 4.75
CA ALA A 595 -9.04 -12.02 5.15
C ALA A 595 -9.77 -12.78 4.05
N ASP A 596 -9.75 -12.27 2.81
CA ASP A 596 -10.38 -12.91 1.65
C ASP A 596 -9.80 -14.30 1.38
N ALA A 597 -8.47 -14.45 1.52
CA ALA A 597 -7.81 -15.74 1.39
C ALA A 597 -8.14 -16.70 2.57
N ARG A 598 -8.40 -16.20 3.78
CA ARG A 598 -8.85 -17.03 4.92
C ARG A 598 -10.26 -17.54 4.67
N ASP A 599 -11.16 -16.68 4.21
CA ASP A 599 -12.54 -17.03 3.89
C ASP A 599 -12.62 -18.06 2.76
N ALA A 600 -11.76 -17.93 1.75
CA ALA A 600 -11.63 -18.91 0.67
C ALA A 600 -11.15 -20.28 1.16
N ALA A 601 -10.14 -20.33 2.03
CA ALA A 601 -9.67 -21.58 2.63
C ALA A 601 -10.74 -22.24 3.51
N SER A 602 -11.46 -21.43 4.32
CA SER A 602 -12.57 -21.92 5.16
C SER A 602 -13.69 -22.56 4.31
N ARG A 603 -13.98 -22.04 3.11
CA ARG A 603 -14.90 -22.69 2.15
C ARG A 603 -14.40 -24.08 1.72
N ALA A 604 -13.11 -24.24 1.44
CA ALA A 604 -12.54 -25.55 1.10
C ALA A 604 -12.71 -26.57 2.23
N ARG A 605 -12.49 -26.16 3.48
CA ARG A 605 -12.67 -27.02 4.66
C ARG A 605 -14.12 -27.43 4.89
N ARG A 606 -15.07 -26.50 4.73
CA ARG A 606 -16.51 -26.79 4.79
C ARG A 606 -16.93 -27.83 3.75
N ARG A 607 -16.34 -27.79 2.54
CA ARG A 607 -16.60 -28.82 1.51
C ARG A 607 -16.20 -30.21 1.96
N TRP A 608 -15.04 -30.37 2.60
CA TRP A 608 -14.63 -31.68 3.12
C TRP A 608 -15.53 -32.19 4.23
N ALA A 609 -15.93 -31.31 5.15
CA ALA A 609 -16.87 -31.65 6.21
C ALA A 609 -18.23 -32.10 5.64
N ALA A 610 -18.77 -31.35 4.67
CA ALA A 610 -20.03 -31.68 4.00
C ALA A 610 -19.94 -32.97 3.17
N ALA A 611 -18.78 -33.28 2.63
CA ALA A 611 -18.50 -34.53 1.92
C ALA A 611 -18.19 -35.71 2.87
N GLY A 612 -18.51 -35.63 4.16
CA GLY A 612 -18.45 -36.81 5.03
C GLY A 612 -17.06 -37.21 5.49
N LEU A 613 -16.09 -36.29 5.54
CA LEU A 613 -14.79 -36.50 6.21
C LEU A 613 -14.96 -36.99 7.67
N GLY A 614 -16.05 -36.59 8.34
CA GLY A 614 -16.37 -37.04 9.69
C GLY A 614 -16.52 -38.57 9.83
N GLU A 615 -16.96 -39.27 8.78
CA GLU A 615 -17.05 -40.74 8.80
C GLU A 615 -15.66 -41.39 8.76
N SER A 616 -14.75 -40.87 7.93
CA SER A 616 -13.37 -41.34 7.85
C SER A 616 -12.64 -41.10 9.18
N VAL A 617 -12.87 -39.94 9.81
CA VAL A 617 -12.35 -39.60 11.15
C VAL A 617 -12.91 -40.56 12.21
N ALA A 618 -14.19 -40.92 12.14
CA ALA A 618 -14.83 -41.84 13.09
C ALA A 618 -14.22 -43.26 13.03
N ILE A 619 -13.76 -43.74 11.87
CA ILE A 619 -13.04 -45.02 11.78
C ILE A 619 -11.74 -44.97 12.60
N LEU A 620 -10.96 -43.90 12.45
CA LEU A 620 -9.72 -43.71 13.18
C LEU A 620 -9.95 -43.54 14.68
N ASP A 621 -11.01 -42.82 15.08
CA ASP A 621 -11.39 -42.63 16.48
C ASP A 621 -11.79 -43.95 17.15
N ARG A 622 -12.58 -44.81 16.47
CA ARG A 622 -12.88 -46.17 16.98
C ARG A 622 -11.63 -47.01 17.19
N VAL A 623 -10.67 -46.93 16.27
CA VAL A 623 -9.37 -47.60 16.45
C VAL A 623 -8.63 -47.03 17.64
N ALA A 624 -8.55 -45.70 17.76
CA ALA A 624 -7.87 -45.00 18.85
C ALA A 624 -8.43 -45.37 20.24
N ARG A 625 -9.76 -45.49 20.37
CA ARG A 625 -10.48 -45.89 21.59
C ARG A 625 -10.45 -47.38 21.89
N ALA A 626 -9.77 -48.17 21.06
CA ALA A 626 -9.73 -49.63 21.13
C ALA A 626 -11.09 -50.33 20.93
N GLU A 627 -12.02 -49.67 20.23
CA GLU A 627 -13.35 -50.21 19.89
C GLU A 627 -13.35 -51.04 18.60
N ALA A 628 -12.30 -50.92 17.77
CA ALA A 628 -12.08 -51.70 16.56
C ALA A 628 -10.66 -52.30 16.54
N ASP A 629 -10.51 -53.54 16.05
CA ASP A 629 -9.19 -54.19 15.88
C ASP A 629 -8.61 -53.84 14.48
N PRO A 630 -7.46 -53.16 14.40
CA PRO A 630 -6.73 -52.86 13.16
C PRO A 630 -6.43 -54.06 12.25
N ARG A 631 -6.47 -55.28 12.79
CA ARG A 631 -6.18 -56.53 12.08
C ARG A 631 -7.41 -57.19 11.47
N ASP A 632 -8.60 -56.66 11.73
CA ASP A 632 -9.84 -57.15 11.12
C ASP A 632 -9.87 -56.84 9.62
N GLU A 633 -10.05 -57.88 8.79
CA GLU A 633 -10.15 -57.73 7.34
C GLU A 633 -11.28 -56.77 6.92
N GLN A 634 -12.39 -56.74 7.67
CA GLN A 634 -13.50 -55.86 7.36
C GLN A 634 -13.14 -54.38 7.59
N LEU A 635 -12.41 -54.10 8.67
CA LEU A 635 -11.89 -52.75 8.94
C LEU A 635 -10.83 -52.33 7.91
N GLN A 636 -9.94 -53.23 7.52
CA GLN A 636 -8.90 -52.94 6.51
C GLN A 636 -9.50 -52.59 5.15
N ARG A 637 -10.55 -53.30 4.73
CA ARG A 637 -11.30 -52.98 3.51
C ARG A 637 -11.98 -51.61 3.61
N ALA A 638 -12.62 -51.32 4.74
CA ALA A 638 -13.22 -50.00 4.97
C ALA A 638 -12.17 -48.87 4.95
N CYS A 639 -10.96 -49.10 5.49
CA CYS A 639 -9.87 -48.13 5.43
C CYS A 639 -9.37 -47.90 4.00
N ALA A 640 -9.28 -48.94 3.18
CA ALA A 640 -8.89 -48.82 1.77
C ALA A 640 -9.92 -48.02 0.95
N GLU A 641 -11.21 -48.24 1.20
CA GLU A 641 -12.31 -47.52 0.56
C GLU A 641 -12.29 -46.04 0.95
N GLU A 642 -12.15 -45.72 2.24
CA GLU A 642 -12.07 -44.34 2.73
C GLU A 642 -10.79 -43.62 2.28
N GLU A 643 -9.65 -44.32 2.22
CA GLU A 643 -8.41 -43.75 1.66
C GLU A 643 -8.61 -43.33 0.20
N THR A 644 -9.20 -44.22 -0.61
CA THR A 644 -9.47 -43.97 -2.03
C THR A 644 -10.42 -42.80 -2.21
N TYR A 645 -11.47 -42.74 -1.39
CA TYR A 645 -12.45 -41.67 -1.35
C TYR A 645 -11.81 -40.31 -1.05
N LEU A 646 -11.07 -40.20 0.06
CA LEU A 646 -10.42 -38.97 0.47
C LEU A 646 -9.34 -38.51 -0.53
N ARG A 647 -8.67 -39.45 -1.19
CA ARG A 647 -7.71 -39.14 -2.25
C ARG A 647 -8.38 -38.52 -3.48
N GLN A 648 -9.60 -38.94 -3.84
CA GLN A 648 -10.38 -38.26 -4.89
C GLN A 648 -10.85 -36.88 -4.43
N LEU A 649 -11.33 -36.76 -3.19
CA LEU A 649 -11.85 -35.51 -2.64
C LEU A 649 -10.77 -34.42 -2.51
N THR A 650 -9.55 -34.79 -2.11
CA THR A 650 -8.40 -33.87 -2.00
C THR A 650 -7.78 -33.50 -3.35
N GLN A 651 -8.04 -34.28 -4.41
CA GLN A 651 -7.61 -33.97 -5.78
C GLN A 651 -8.53 -32.98 -6.51
N LEU A 652 -9.69 -32.64 -5.93
CA LEU A 652 -10.56 -31.62 -6.50
C LEU A 652 -9.85 -30.27 -6.50
N ASN A 653 -9.87 -29.58 -7.64
CA ASN A 653 -9.19 -28.30 -7.77
C ASN A 653 -9.86 -27.26 -6.83
N PRO A 654 -9.09 -26.58 -5.96
CA PRO A 654 -9.63 -25.60 -5.03
C PRO A 654 -10.29 -24.40 -5.75
N ASP A 655 -9.87 -24.10 -6.99
CA ASP A 655 -10.36 -22.98 -7.80
C ASP A 655 -11.77 -23.21 -8.35
N LEU A 656 -12.28 -24.46 -8.31
CA LEU A 656 -13.66 -24.77 -8.68
C LEU A 656 -14.61 -24.42 -7.52
N VAL A 657 -15.11 -23.20 -7.54
CA VAL A 657 -16.04 -22.66 -6.53
C VAL A 657 -17.45 -23.23 -6.69
N ARG A 658 -17.90 -23.46 -7.92
CA ARG A 658 -19.27 -23.86 -8.28
C ARG A 658 -19.34 -25.37 -8.50
N MET A 659 -18.64 -25.92 -9.49
CA MET A 659 -18.67 -27.37 -9.74
C MET A 659 -17.99 -28.20 -8.65
N GLY A 660 -17.07 -27.60 -7.87
CA GLY A 660 -16.38 -28.29 -6.79
C GLY A 660 -17.31 -28.84 -5.71
N GLU A 661 -18.40 -28.14 -5.37
CA GLU A 661 -19.40 -28.63 -4.41
C GLU A 661 -20.20 -29.82 -4.97
N TRP A 662 -20.57 -29.76 -6.24
CA TRP A 662 -21.26 -30.86 -6.92
C TRP A 662 -20.40 -32.11 -7.05
N PHE A 663 -19.10 -31.96 -7.34
CA PHE A 663 -18.16 -33.08 -7.34
C PHE A 663 -18.00 -33.71 -5.97
N ALA A 664 -17.86 -32.90 -4.92
CA ALA A 664 -17.78 -33.38 -3.56
C ALA A 664 -19.04 -34.15 -3.14
N ARG A 665 -20.22 -33.64 -3.52
CA ARG A 665 -21.51 -34.31 -3.28
C ARG A 665 -21.65 -35.59 -4.09
N GLY A 666 -21.27 -35.59 -5.37
CA GLY A 666 -21.29 -36.78 -6.22
C GLY A 666 -20.36 -37.88 -5.71
N LEU A 667 -19.19 -37.51 -5.19
CA LEU A 667 -18.28 -38.45 -4.51
C LEU A 667 -18.94 -39.04 -3.26
N ALA A 668 -19.61 -38.22 -2.43
CA ALA A 668 -20.32 -38.68 -1.24
C ALA A 668 -21.50 -39.62 -1.58
N ASP A 669 -22.32 -39.27 -2.58
CA ASP A 669 -23.44 -40.10 -3.04
C ASP A 669 -22.95 -41.42 -3.64
N ALA A 670 -21.85 -41.38 -4.42
CA ALA A 670 -21.22 -42.58 -4.97
C ALA A 670 -20.69 -43.50 -3.86
N ARG A 671 -20.11 -42.92 -2.80
CA ARG A 671 -19.68 -43.67 -1.60
C ARG A 671 -20.86 -44.39 -0.95
N THR A 672 -21.98 -43.69 -0.71
CA THR A 672 -23.19 -44.30 -0.13
C THR A 672 -23.79 -45.39 -1.02
N ALA A 673 -23.75 -45.20 -2.34
CA ALA A 673 -24.24 -46.17 -3.32
C ALA A 673 -23.22 -47.29 -3.65
N GLN A 674 -22.04 -47.29 -3.02
CA GLN A 674 -20.92 -48.21 -3.32
C GLN A 674 -20.51 -48.23 -4.80
N THR A 675 -20.62 -47.10 -5.49
CA THR A 675 -20.20 -46.88 -6.87
C THR A 675 -18.81 -46.26 -6.92
N ARG A 676 -17.94 -46.69 -7.85
CA ARG A 676 -16.59 -46.11 -7.98
C ARG A 676 -16.62 -44.86 -8.86
N LEU A 677 -16.78 -43.69 -8.25
CA LEU A 677 -16.66 -42.42 -8.96
C LEU A 677 -15.21 -41.91 -8.97
N ALA A 678 -14.68 -41.62 -10.16
CA ALA A 678 -13.41 -40.93 -10.35
C ALA A 678 -13.66 -39.54 -10.95
N VAL A 679 -13.14 -38.48 -10.31
CA VAL A 679 -13.30 -37.09 -10.80
C VAL A 679 -11.95 -36.54 -11.25
N ARG A 680 -11.91 -35.96 -12.45
CA ARG A 680 -10.71 -35.30 -13.01
C ARG A 680 -11.07 -33.90 -13.50
N SER A 681 -10.47 -32.86 -12.95
CA SER A 681 -10.83 -31.49 -13.29
C SER A 681 -9.64 -30.54 -13.43
N GLY A 682 -9.80 -29.54 -14.30
CA GLY A 682 -8.91 -28.38 -14.42
C GLY A 682 -9.26 -27.26 -13.42
N GLY A 683 -8.63 -26.09 -13.58
CA GLY A 683 -8.86 -24.90 -12.73
C GLY A 683 -9.92 -23.92 -13.23
N VAL A 684 -10.54 -24.18 -14.39
CA VAL A 684 -11.57 -23.33 -14.98
C VAL A 684 -12.94 -23.89 -14.63
N ASP A 685 -13.78 -23.07 -14.01
CA ASP A 685 -15.13 -23.44 -13.58
C ASP A 685 -16.19 -23.01 -14.59
N VAL A 686 -17.38 -23.60 -14.51
CA VAL A 686 -18.53 -23.28 -15.36
C VAL A 686 -19.28 -22.06 -14.83
N ASP A 687 -20.10 -21.44 -15.68
CA ASP A 687 -20.94 -20.31 -15.27
C ASP A 687 -22.01 -20.70 -14.24
N ALA A 688 -22.38 -19.75 -13.37
CA ALA A 688 -23.33 -19.98 -12.28
C ALA A 688 -24.71 -20.47 -12.77
N ALA A 689 -25.10 -20.08 -13.98
CA ALA A 689 -26.34 -20.53 -14.62
C ALA A 689 -26.28 -22.00 -15.08
N VAL A 690 -25.08 -22.52 -15.37
CA VAL A 690 -24.87 -23.86 -15.95
C VAL A 690 -24.51 -24.89 -14.87
N ALA A 691 -23.83 -24.47 -13.79
CA ALA A 691 -23.36 -25.34 -12.73
C ALA A 691 -24.44 -26.27 -12.12
N PRO A 692 -25.67 -25.80 -11.80
CA PRO A 692 -26.70 -26.66 -11.22
C PRO A 692 -27.12 -27.79 -12.18
N ALA A 693 -27.28 -27.50 -13.47
CA ALA A 693 -27.70 -28.49 -14.46
C ALA A 693 -26.65 -29.60 -14.67
N LEU A 694 -25.36 -29.23 -14.70
CA LEU A 694 -24.26 -30.20 -14.76
C LEU A 694 -24.13 -31.00 -13.46
N GLY A 695 -24.32 -30.34 -12.32
CA GLY A 695 -24.32 -30.98 -11.01
C GLY A 695 -25.43 -32.03 -10.87
N GLU A 696 -26.67 -31.69 -11.23
CA GLU A 696 -27.79 -32.64 -11.23
C GLU A 696 -27.58 -33.81 -12.21
N LEU A 697 -26.98 -33.54 -13.37
CA LEU A 697 -26.63 -34.56 -14.35
C LEU A 697 -25.55 -35.52 -13.79
N LEU A 698 -24.55 -35.01 -13.06
CA LEU A 698 -23.58 -35.84 -12.33
C LEU A 698 -24.26 -36.73 -11.28
N LEU A 699 -25.11 -36.16 -10.42
CA LEU A 699 -25.76 -36.93 -9.36
C LEU A 699 -26.72 -38.01 -9.92
N THR A 700 -27.45 -37.67 -10.99
CA THR A 700 -28.32 -38.62 -11.70
C THR A 700 -27.51 -39.77 -12.30
N ALA A 701 -26.36 -39.46 -12.91
CA ALA A 701 -25.46 -40.47 -13.43
C ALA A 701 -24.89 -41.37 -12.33
N VAL A 702 -24.49 -40.81 -11.19
CA VAL A 702 -24.03 -41.59 -10.03
C VAL A 702 -25.12 -42.56 -9.56
N ALA A 703 -26.37 -42.10 -9.44
CA ALA A 703 -27.49 -42.94 -9.01
C ALA A 703 -27.86 -44.05 -10.01
N ALA A 704 -27.56 -43.87 -11.29
CA ALA A 704 -27.86 -44.85 -12.34
C ALA A 704 -26.84 -46.00 -12.43
N VAL A 705 -25.66 -45.83 -11.85
CA VAL A 705 -24.57 -46.81 -11.92
C VAL A 705 -24.69 -47.81 -10.76
N PRO A 706 -24.59 -49.14 -11.01
CA PRO A 706 -24.70 -50.14 -9.97
C PRO A 706 -23.49 -50.14 -9.02
N ALA A 707 -23.71 -50.66 -7.80
CA ALA A 707 -22.63 -50.91 -6.84
C ALA A 707 -21.50 -51.76 -7.46
N GLY A 708 -20.26 -51.34 -7.26
CA GLY A 708 -19.04 -52.00 -7.78
C GLY A 708 -18.60 -51.58 -9.18
N GLU A 709 -19.47 -50.93 -9.97
CA GLU A 709 -19.15 -50.40 -11.30
C GLU A 709 -18.46 -49.03 -11.21
N GLN A 710 -17.78 -48.62 -12.29
CA GLN A 710 -17.02 -47.37 -12.35
C GLN A 710 -17.72 -46.29 -13.18
N LEU A 711 -17.74 -45.07 -12.64
CA LEU A 711 -18.12 -43.83 -13.32
C LEU A 711 -16.93 -42.88 -13.29
N THR A 712 -16.59 -42.27 -14.42
CA THR A 712 -15.55 -41.25 -14.51
C THR A 712 -16.17 -39.94 -14.97
N SER A 713 -15.96 -38.87 -14.21
CA SER A 713 -16.37 -37.52 -14.55
C SER A 713 -15.17 -36.63 -14.83
N THR A 714 -15.22 -35.84 -15.90
CA THR A 714 -14.17 -34.86 -16.21
C THR A 714 -14.71 -33.46 -16.50
N LEU A 715 -13.92 -32.43 -16.17
CA LEU A 715 -14.18 -31.04 -16.50
C LEU A 715 -12.87 -30.35 -16.91
N PHE A 716 -12.69 -30.08 -18.20
CA PHE A 716 -11.45 -29.49 -18.72
C PHE A 716 -11.70 -28.42 -19.78
N PRO A 717 -10.89 -27.33 -19.79
CA PRO A 717 -10.96 -26.32 -20.84
C PRO A 717 -10.43 -26.88 -22.17
N GLY A 718 -11.22 -26.69 -23.24
CA GLY A 718 -10.81 -26.89 -24.62
C GLY A 718 -10.51 -25.56 -25.33
N PRO A 719 -10.13 -25.57 -26.63
CA PRO A 719 -9.70 -24.37 -27.36
C PRO A 719 -10.74 -23.23 -27.39
N ASP A 720 -12.02 -23.58 -27.46
CA ASP A 720 -13.14 -22.63 -27.60
C ASP A 720 -14.35 -22.95 -26.69
N ALA A 721 -14.23 -23.92 -25.79
CA ALA A 721 -15.32 -24.37 -24.93
C ALA A 721 -14.80 -25.17 -23.73
N LEU A 722 -15.51 -25.09 -22.61
CA LEU A 722 -15.30 -25.94 -21.44
C LEU A 722 -16.07 -27.26 -21.66
N ARG A 723 -15.40 -28.40 -21.48
CA ARG A 723 -15.99 -29.73 -21.72
C ARG A 723 -16.20 -30.46 -20.42
N PHE A 724 -17.43 -30.92 -20.20
CA PHE A 724 -17.79 -31.80 -19.10
C PHE A 724 -18.16 -33.18 -19.64
N THR A 725 -17.54 -34.25 -19.15
CA THR A 725 -17.81 -35.61 -19.65
C THR A 725 -18.13 -36.58 -18.53
N LEU A 726 -19.01 -37.54 -18.81
CA LEU A 726 -19.25 -38.73 -17.97
C LEU A 726 -19.02 -39.99 -18.77
N VAL A 727 -18.27 -40.94 -18.21
CA VAL A 727 -18.00 -42.24 -18.82
C VAL A 727 -18.29 -43.35 -17.81
N GLY A 728 -19.17 -44.28 -18.16
CA GLY A 728 -19.53 -45.41 -17.28
C GLY A 728 -20.19 -46.55 -18.06
N PRO A 729 -20.78 -47.55 -17.38
CA PRO A 729 -21.29 -48.76 -18.02
C PRO A 729 -22.49 -48.49 -18.95
N GLY A 730 -22.42 -49.04 -20.16
CA GLY A 730 -23.51 -48.99 -21.14
C GLY A 730 -24.53 -50.13 -20.93
N PRO A 731 -25.83 -49.92 -21.23
CA PRO A 731 -26.49 -48.70 -21.72
C PRO A 731 -27.13 -47.86 -20.59
N ARG A 732 -26.58 -47.91 -19.36
CA ARG A 732 -27.26 -47.40 -18.16
C ARG A 732 -27.31 -45.88 -18.10
N LEU A 733 -26.19 -45.23 -18.40
CA LEU A 733 -26.07 -43.78 -18.46
C LEU A 733 -26.94 -43.18 -19.57
N SER A 734 -26.90 -43.78 -20.76
CA SER A 734 -27.68 -43.33 -21.92
C SER A 734 -29.19 -43.47 -21.72
N SER A 735 -29.62 -44.50 -20.98
CA SER A 735 -31.02 -44.68 -20.59
C SER A 735 -31.47 -43.71 -19.49
N ALA A 736 -30.61 -43.47 -18.49
CA ALA A 736 -30.94 -42.59 -17.36
C ALA A 736 -30.99 -41.10 -17.73
N LEU A 737 -30.22 -40.71 -18.76
CA LEU A 737 -30.08 -39.32 -19.20
C LEU A 737 -30.87 -39.02 -20.50
N GLN A 738 -31.73 -39.93 -20.91
CA GLN A 738 -32.54 -39.80 -22.11
C GLN A 738 -33.57 -38.68 -21.93
N GLY A 739 -33.52 -37.64 -22.78
CA GLY A 739 -34.43 -36.49 -22.68
C GLY A 739 -34.04 -35.44 -21.65
N TRP A 740 -32.81 -35.47 -21.13
CA TRP A 740 -32.28 -34.40 -20.29
C TRP A 740 -32.12 -33.10 -21.09
N HIS A 741 -32.56 -31.97 -20.52
CA HIS A 741 -32.48 -30.65 -21.17
C HIS A 741 -31.46 -29.78 -20.44
N LEU A 742 -30.56 -29.14 -21.18
CA LEU A 742 -29.59 -28.18 -20.66
C LEU A 742 -30.00 -26.74 -21.04
N PRO A 743 -29.46 -25.72 -20.34
CA PRO A 743 -29.67 -24.32 -20.69
C PRO A 743 -29.27 -23.98 -22.13
N ASP A 744 -29.90 -22.95 -22.71
CA ASP A 744 -29.66 -22.52 -24.09
C ASP A 744 -28.16 -22.25 -24.36
N GLY A 745 -27.65 -22.80 -25.47
CA GLY A 745 -26.25 -22.65 -25.88
C GLY A 745 -25.30 -23.74 -25.36
N VAL A 746 -25.75 -24.67 -24.53
CA VAL A 746 -24.96 -25.82 -24.06
C VAL A 746 -25.36 -27.09 -24.82
N GLU A 747 -24.40 -27.75 -25.47
CA GLU A 747 -24.66 -28.96 -26.26
C GLU A 747 -24.44 -30.22 -25.43
N LEU A 748 -25.43 -31.13 -25.42
CA LEU A 748 -25.34 -32.47 -24.83
C LEU A 748 -25.27 -33.52 -25.93
N SER A 749 -24.28 -34.41 -25.86
CA SER A 749 -24.22 -35.59 -26.71
C SER A 749 -24.05 -36.86 -25.87
N VAL A 750 -24.79 -37.91 -26.23
CA VAL A 750 -24.76 -39.21 -25.57
C VAL A 750 -24.40 -40.26 -26.62
N ARG A 751 -23.31 -41.00 -26.40
CA ARG A 751 -22.82 -42.04 -27.32
C ARG A 751 -22.68 -43.35 -26.57
N ASN A 752 -23.34 -44.40 -27.06
CA ASN A 752 -23.10 -45.76 -26.62
C ASN A 752 -21.91 -46.32 -27.42
N LEU A 753 -20.89 -46.81 -26.72
CA LEU A 753 -19.64 -47.34 -27.27
C LEU A 753 -19.53 -48.86 -27.07
N GLY A 754 -20.66 -49.56 -26.91
CA GLY A 754 -20.70 -50.98 -26.56
C GLY A 754 -20.76 -51.18 -25.04
N PRO A 755 -19.68 -51.61 -24.37
CA PRO A 755 -19.68 -51.83 -22.93
C PRO A 755 -19.75 -50.53 -22.09
N GLN A 756 -19.55 -49.36 -22.70
CA GLN A 756 -19.53 -48.07 -22.03
C GLN A 756 -20.41 -47.04 -22.73
N ASP A 757 -20.95 -46.11 -21.95
CA ASP A 757 -21.62 -44.91 -22.42
C ASP A 757 -20.73 -43.69 -22.16
N LEU A 758 -20.64 -42.80 -23.14
CA LEU A 758 -20.01 -41.49 -23.05
C LEU A 758 -21.08 -40.41 -23.15
N VAL A 759 -21.13 -39.56 -22.13
CA VAL A 759 -21.90 -38.31 -22.14
C VAL A 759 -20.89 -37.18 -22.25
N GLU A 760 -21.03 -36.32 -23.26
CA GLU A 760 -20.21 -35.12 -23.44
C GLU A 760 -21.11 -33.90 -23.46
N VAL A 761 -20.80 -32.93 -22.60
CA VAL A 761 -21.44 -31.63 -22.54
C VAL A 761 -20.43 -30.55 -22.90
N VAL A 762 -20.76 -29.73 -23.89
CA VAL A 762 -19.92 -28.64 -24.37
C VAL A 762 -20.53 -27.32 -23.95
N VAL A 763 -19.83 -26.60 -23.07
CA VAL A 763 -20.22 -25.27 -22.59
C VAL A 763 -19.36 -24.24 -23.34
N PRO A 764 -19.94 -23.37 -24.19
CA PRO A 764 -19.17 -22.34 -24.88
C PRO A 764 -18.52 -21.40 -23.87
N SER A 765 -17.27 -21.02 -24.10
CA SER A 765 -16.58 -20.07 -23.24
C SER A 765 -17.24 -18.70 -23.36
N SER A 766 -17.60 -18.10 -22.23
CA SER A 766 -18.05 -16.71 -22.21
C SER A 766 -16.88 -15.81 -22.70
N GLU A 767 -17.16 -14.81 -23.54
CA GLU A 767 -16.18 -13.91 -24.16
C GLU A 767 -15.33 -13.07 -23.17
N GLY A 768 -15.35 -13.37 -21.86
CA GLY A 768 -14.59 -12.69 -20.81
C GLY A 768 -13.31 -13.40 -20.34
N ASP A 769 -13.01 -14.63 -20.77
CA ASP A 769 -11.86 -15.41 -20.24
C ASP A 769 -10.70 -15.57 -21.24
N ARG A 770 -10.72 -14.80 -22.35
CA ARG A 770 -9.56 -14.61 -23.22
C ARG A 770 -8.75 -13.37 -22.75
N SER A 771 -8.16 -13.43 -21.56
CA SER A 771 -7.11 -12.49 -21.12
C SER A 771 -6.11 -13.12 -20.17
#